data_AF-A0AAV6G720-F1
#
_entry.id   AF-A0AAV6G720-F1
#
_cell.length_a   1.000
_cell.length_b   1.000
_cell.length_c   1.000
_cell.angle_alpha   90.00
_cell.angle_beta   90.00
_cell.angle_gamma   90.00
#
_symmetry.space_group_name_H-M   'P 1'
#
loop_
_entity.id
_entity.type
_entity.pdbx_description
1 polymer ?
#
loop_
_entity_poly.entity_id
_entity_poly.type
_entity_poly.pdbx_seq_one_letter_code
_entity_poly.pdbx_strand_id
1 'polypeptide(L)'
;MLHSDVDNGEGNVKYVLSGEGASSIFTIDENTGDIHATKRLDREVQAYYTLRAQAVDSLTSRPVEPESEFVVKVQDINDNEPKFPDGPYTAGVSEMSPLGTQVVQVTATDADDPTYGNSARVIYSIIEGQPYFSVEPKTGIVRTALPNMDRESRDQYLLVIQAKDMVGQMGGLSGTTSVTVLLTDVNDNPPRFSRKSYQYTVLESLPVASVVAKLRAADDDEGSNAEMDYRIVDGDGPSMFNITTDEETQEGVIILQKPLDFETKSSYTLKVEATNRYIDPQFLTYGPFSDTTIIKLIVEDINEPPIFSTPLSKMVVSEAAKVGTIIGSVSAHDPDVTNSGIRYSIDRNTDLERFFNVDAATGVISTAKPLDREVNSVHNITIFAMESQDPSQVGRGVAVITVMDINDNAPMFAIEYETLLCENSAPGQVIQTISAVDKDEPPSGHRFYFSLPVPATSNLNFTLRDNKDNTASVLTKRGGFRRREQSLYRLPVLIVDSGTPALSSTNTLSVQVCDCDADGVPQACGAVAYSLPAGLSTGALLAILGCILTLLVLVLLIVTMRRRRKEPLILEDERDIRENIVRYDDEGGGEEDTEAFDMVALRNLNIIRDPKTRRDVTPDTPTFFHYPAPSSGPRPVYKTLPDNLLFREFIWDRLKEADVDPSAPPYDSLQTYAFEGSGSVAESLSSLESLSTDSEQNYDYLSSWGPRFKKLADLYGNIEANGFFS
;
A
#
# COMPACT_ATOMS: atom_id res chain seq x y z
N MET A 1 -7.58 -82.68 65.91
CA MET A 1 -7.67 -84.09 66.33
C MET A 1 -9.14 -84.42 66.53
N LEU A 2 -9.74 -85.08 65.54
CA LEU A 2 -11.01 -85.78 65.71
C LEU A 2 -10.63 -87.18 66.21
N HIS A 3 -10.64 -87.38 67.53
CA HIS A 3 -10.47 -88.72 68.09
C HIS A 3 -11.29 -88.85 69.38
N SER A 4 -12.40 -89.57 69.26
CA SER A 4 -12.89 -90.45 70.31
C SER A 4 -13.89 -91.43 69.69
N ASP A 5 -13.41 -92.61 69.32
CA ASP A 5 -14.27 -93.79 69.26
C ASP A 5 -14.44 -94.29 70.70
N VAL A 6 -15.67 -94.35 71.19
CA VAL A 6 -16.01 -94.73 72.57
C VAL A 6 -16.40 -96.22 72.64
N ASP A 7 -16.42 -96.94 71.52
CA ASP A 7 -16.86 -98.33 71.50
C ASP A 7 -15.69 -99.33 71.45
N ASN A 8 -15.59 -100.11 72.53
CA ASN A 8 -14.60 -101.15 72.74
C ASN A 8 -14.99 -102.46 72.02
N GLY A 9 -15.34 -102.37 70.73
CA GLY A 9 -15.73 -103.49 69.87
C GLY A 9 -14.90 -103.51 68.57
N GLU A 10 -14.73 -104.69 67.97
CA GLU A 10 -13.91 -104.97 66.77
C GLU A 10 -14.42 -104.32 65.47
N GLY A 11 -14.76 -103.03 65.49
CA GLY A 11 -15.13 -102.23 64.33
C GLY A 11 -13.90 -101.54 63.77
N ASN A 12 -13.39 -102.05 62.64
CA ASN A 12 -12.46 -101.25 61.83
C ASN A 12 -13.25 -100.10 61.22
N VAL A 13 -13.22 -98.92 61.85
CA VAL A 13 -13.82 -97.68 61.31
C VAL A 13 -12.86 -97.10 60.27
N LYS A 14 -13.42 -96.63 59.15
CA LYS A 14 -12.71 -95.92 58.10
C LYS A 14 -13.20 -94.48 58.00
N TYR A 15 -12.28 -93.51 57.95
CA TYR A 15 -12.63 -92.10 57.76
C TYR A 15 -12.67 -91.72 56.28
N VAL A 16 -13.72 -91.00 55.87
CA VAL A 16 -13.89 -90.50 54.50
C VAL A 16 -14.08 -88.99 54.54
N LEU A 17 -13.47 -88.31 53.56
CA LEU A 17 -13.52 -86.86 53.40
C LEU A 17 -14.22 -86.49 52.10
N SER A 18 -15.17 -85.56 52.17
CA SER A 18 -15.89 -85.00 51.01
C SER A 18 -15.98 -83.47 51.14
N GLY A 19 -16.39 -82.77 50.07
CA GLY A 19 -16.47 -81.31 50.04
C GLY A 19 -15.44 -80.66 49.11
N GLU A 20 -15.18 -79.38 49.32
CA GLU A 20 -14.32 -78.56 48.44
C GLU A 20 -12.85 -78.97 48.54
N GLY A 21 -12.26 -79.43 47.43
CA GLY A 21 -10.86 -79.85 47.40
C GLY A 21 -10.59 -81.23 48.04
N ALA A 22 -11.63 -81.97 48.45
CA ALA A 22 -11.47 -83.34 48.94
C ALA A 22 -10.89 -84.25 47.83
N SER A 23 -9.93 -85.11 48.19
CA SER A 23 -9.15 -85.98 47.28
C SER A 23 -8.23 -85.28 46.26
N SER A 24 -8.33 -83.96 46.08
CA SER A 24 -7.51 -83.20 45.12
C SER A 24 -6.52 -82.24 45.78
N ILE A 25 -6.87 -81.71 46.94
CA ILE A 25 -6.07 -80.79 47.77
C ILE A 25 -5.93 -81.38 49.17
N PHE A 26 -7.01 -81.89 49.76
CA PHE A 26 -7.01 -82.50 51.09
C PHE A 26 -7.32 -83.99 51.01
N THR A 27 -6.55 -84.80 51.75
CA THR A 27 -6.78 -86.24 51.91
C THR A 27 -6.87 -86.57 53.39
N ILE A 28 -7.74 -87.50 53.76
CA ILE A 28 -7.84 -88.00 55.13
C ILE A 28 -7.18 -89.38 55.20
N ASP A 29 -6.37 -89.62 56.24
CA ASP A 29 -5.90 -90.97 56.55
C ASP A 29 -7.11 -91.80 57.02
N GLU A 30 -7.36 -92.88 56.29
CA GLU A 30 -8.53 -93.72 56.48
C GLU A 30 -8.55 -94.41 57.86
N ASN A 31 -7.39 -94.58 58.51
CA ASN A 31 -7.26 -95.27 59.80
C ASN A 31 -7.11 -94.28 60.97
N THR A 32 -6.39 -93.17 60.79
CA THR A 32 -6.14 -92.21 61.89
C THR A 32 -7.13 -91.04 61.90
N GLY A 33 -7.75 -90.72 60.77
CA GLY A 33 -8.59 -89.54 60.60
C GLY A 33 -7.79 -88.24 60.45
N ASP A 34 -6.47 -88.30 60.32
CA ASP A 34 -5.63 -87.12 60.10
C ASP A 34 -5.80 -86.57 58.68
N ILE A 35 -5.98 -85.26 58.57
CA ILE A 35 -6.15 -84.59 57.28
C ILE A 35 -4.82 -84.00 56.84
N HIS A 36 -4.37 -84.37 55.65
CA HIS A 36 -3.16 -83.89 55.02
C HIS A 36 -3.48 -83.05 53.78
N ALA A 37 -2.76 -81.94 53.60
CA ALA A 37 -2.74 -81.22 52.34
C ALA A 37 -1.75 -81.90 51.38
N THR A 38 -2.23 -82.27 50.19
CA THR A 38 -1.44 -82.92 49.12
C THR A 38 -0.79 -81.92 48.16
N LYS A 39 -1.26 -80.66 48.19
CA LYS A 39 -0.74 -79.55 47.38
C LYS A 39 -0.41 -78.37 48.28
N ARG A 40 0.41 -77.45 47.75
CA ARG A 40 0.58 -76.13 48.35
C ARG A 40 -0.75 -75.38 48.31
N LEU A 41 -1.09 -74.76 49.43
CA LEU A 41 -2.28 -73.92 49.56
C LEU A 41 -1.86 -72.48 49.25
N ASP A 42 -2.74 -71.77 48.54
CA ASP A 42 -2.59 -70.37 48.15
C ASP A 42 -3.89 -69.68 48.59
N ARG A 43 -3.76 -68.74 49.53
CA ARG A 43 -4.92 -68.10 50.16
C ARG A 43 -5.57 -67.11 49.19
N GLU A 44 -4.77 -66.43 48.38
CA GLU A 44 -5.15 -65.43 47.38
C GLU A 44 -6.01 -66.06 46.29
N VAL A 45 -5.80 -67.36 46.03
CA VAL A 45 -6.68 -68.17 45.18
C VAL A 45 -7.95 -68.62 45.93
N GLN A 46 -7.82 -69.22 47.12
CA GLN A 46 -8.97 -69.65 47.92
C GLN A 46 -8.65 -69.72 49.42
N ALA A 47 -9.27 -68.83 50.20
CA ALA A 47 -9.00 -68.66 51.63
C ALA A 47 -9.74 -69.65 52.56
N TYR A 48 -10.87 -70.20 52.10
CA TYR A 48 -11.72 -71.09 52.90
C TYR A 48 -12.11 -72.32 52.10
N TYR A 49 -12.02 -73.49 52.73
CA TYR A 49 -12.51 -74.75 52.19
C TYR A 49 -13.52 -75.36 53.14
N THR A 50 -14.73 -75.63 52.64
CA THR A 50 -15.75 -76.33 53.43
C THR A 50 -15.66 -77.83 53.17
N LEU A 51 -15.28 -78.58 54.20
CA LEU A 51 -15.05 -80.01 54.15
C LEU A 51 -16.01 -80.74 55.10
N ARG A 52 -16.32 -81.99 54.75
CA ARG A 52 -17.17 -82.88 55.53
C ARG A 52 -16.44 -84.19 55.75
N ALA A 53 -16.22 -84.53 57.01
CA ALA A 53 -15.66 -85.82 57.41
C ALA A 53 -16.76 -86.72 57.96
N GLN A 54 -16.69 -88.00 57.60
CA GLN A 54 -17.61 -89.02 58.08
C GLN A 54 -16.85 -90.30 58.43
N ALA A 55 -17.19 -90.89 59.58
CA ALA A 55 -16.74 -92.21 59.96
C ALA A 55 -17.70 -93.26 59.36
N VAL A 56 -17.16 -94.20 58.59
CA VAL A 56 -17.93 -95.29 57.95
C VAL A 56 -17.36 -96.64 58.36
N ASP A 57 -18.20 -97.67 58.30
CA ASP A 57 -17.79 -99.05 58.58
C ASP A 57 -16.89 -99.56 57.44
N SER A 58 -15.71 -100.13 57.74
CA SER A 58 -14.71 -100.54 56.74
C SER A 58 -15.17 -101.65 55.78
N LEU A 59 -16.17 -102.47 56.16
CA LEU A 59 -16.66 -103.59 55.36
C LEU A 59 -17.88 -103.21 54.52
N THR A 60 -18.74 -102.34 55.05
CA THR A 60 -20.05 -102.01 54.45
C THR A 60 -20.13 -100.59 53.89
N SER A 61 -19.15 -99.72 54.18
CA SER A 61 -19.11 -98.29 53.83
C SER A 61 -20.37 -97.52 54.26
N ARG A 62 -21.09 -98.02 55.28
CA ARG A 62 -22.24 -97.34 55.85
C ARG A 62 -21.79 -96.34 56.91
N PRO A 63 -22.39 -95.14 56.98
CA PRO A 63 -22.13 -94.17 58.05
C PRO A 63 -22.32 -94.79 59.43
N VAL A 64 -21.30 -94.69 60.26
CA VAL A 64 -21.36 -95.05 61.68
C VAL A 64 -21.68 -93.81 62.52
N GLU A 65 -21.23 -92.64 62.07
CA GLU A 65 -21.48 -91.33 62.68
C GLU A 65 -22.07 -90.34 61.66
N PRO A 66 -22.79 -89.28 62.10
CA PRO A 66 -23.25 -88.23 61.22
C PRO A 66 -22.07 -87.46 60.60
N GLU A 67 -22.28 -86.86 59.43
CA GLU A 67 -21.26 -86.02 58.80
C GLU A 67 -20.93 -84.81 59.68
N SER A 68 -19.64 -84.57 59.91
CA SER A 68 -19.14 -83.37 60.57
C SER A 68 -18.65 -82.39 59.52
N GLU A 69 -19.34 -81.25 59.39
CA GLU A 69 -18.89 -80.15 58.55
C GLU A 69 -17.91 -79.25 59.31
N PHE A 70 -16.80 -78.92 58.68
CA PHE A 70 -15.82 -77.98 59.22
C PHE A 70 -15.20 -77.16 58.10
N VAL A 71 -14.75 -75.95 58.46
CA VAL A 71 -14.11 -75.04 57.52
C VAL A 71 -12.60 -75.03 57.79
N VAL A 72 -11.82 -75.38 56.78
CA VAL A 72 -10.38 -75.15 56.80
C VAL A 72 -10.13 -73.70 56.40
N LYS A 73 -9.70 -72.89 57.37
CA LYS A 73 -9.24 -71.53 57.14
C LYS A 73 -7.74 -71.55 56.82
N VAL A 74 -7.38 -71.16 55.59
CA VAL A 74 -5.97 -70.97 55.22
C VAL A 74 -5.46 -69.70 55.89
N GLN A 75 -4.35 -69.81 56.61
CA GLN A 75 -3.69 -68.64 57.20
C GLN A 75 -2.83 -67.97 56.14
N ASP A 76 -2.88 -66.63 56.14
CA ASP A 76 -2.08 -65.77 55.28
C ASP A 76 -0.59 -65.88 55.63
N ILE A 77 0.25 -65.73 54.60
CA ILE A 77 1.68 -65.50 54.73
C ILE A 77 2.02 -64.32 53.83
N ASN A 78 3.07 -63.56 54.18
CA ASN A 78 3.47 -62.39 53.40
C ASN A 78 4.27 -62.81 52.15
N ASP A 79 3.59 -63.33 51.13
CA ASP A 79 4.18 -63.86 49.89
C ASP A 79 3.84 -63.07 48.63
N ASN A 80 3.01 -62.01 48.74
CA ASN A 80 2.81 -61.05 47.66
C ASN A 80 3.46 -59.71 47.98
N GLU A 81 4.13 -59.12 47.00
CA GLU A 81 4.67 -57.76 47.13
C GLU A 81 3.64 -56.71 46.69
N PRO A 82 3.70 -55.49 47.26
CA PRO A 82 2.88 -54.37 46.80
C PRO A 82 3.10 -54.06 45.32
N LYS A 83 2.02 -53.79 44.59
CA LYS A 83 2.07 -53.43 43.16
C LYS A 83 1.38 -52.10 42.90
N PHE A 84 1.92 -51.30 41.99
CA PHE A 84 1.33 -50.04 41.56
C PHE A 84 0.57 -50.24 40.24
N PRO A 85 -0.75 -50.45 40.24
CA PRO A 85 -1.51 -50.72 39.01
C PRO A 85 -1.55 -49.53 38.06
N ASP A 86 -1.57 -48.30 38.59
CA ASP A 86 -1.66 -47.06 37.81
C ASP A 86 -0.28 -46.43 37.52
N GLY A 87 0.80 -47.13 37.87
CA GLY A 87 2.17 -46.68 37.61
C GLY A 87 2.67 -47.05 36.20
N PRO A 88 3.67 -46.33 35.64
CA PRO A 88 4.33 -45.14 36.19
C PRO A 88 3.44 -43.89 36.13
N TYR A 89 3.68 -42.92 37.03
CA TYR A 89 2.86 -41.72 37.14
C TYR A 89 3.55 -40.50 36.50
N THR A 90 2.76 -39.57 35.98
CA THR A 90 3.23 -38.25 35.53
C THR A 90 2.30 -37.18 36.06
N ALA A 91 2.85 -36.10 36.62
CA ALA A 91 2.07 -35.01 37.19
C ALA A 91 2.77 -33.66 37.01
N GLY A 92 1.97 -32.60 36.88
CA GLY A 92 2.45 -31.22 36.79
C GLY A 92 2.33 -30.50 38.13
N VAL A 93 3.29 -29.64 38.45
CA VAL A 93 3.20 -28.69 39.56
C VAL A 93 3.86 -27.38 39.15
N SER A 94 3.28 -26.25 39.57
CA SER A 94 3.92 -24.94 39.33
C SER A 94 5.27 -24.88 40.00
N GLU A 95 6.26 -24.30 39.33
CA GLU A 95 7.47 -23.89 40.03
C GLU A 95 7.15 -22.89 41.14
N MET A 96 8.07 -22.72 42.08
CA MET A 96 7.88 -21.88 43.27
C MET A 96 6.60 -22.17 44.09
N SER A 97 5.96 -23.33 43.88
CA SER A 97 4.74 -23.72 44.58
C SER A 97 4.92 -23.67 46.10
N PRO A 98 3.92 -23.19 46.86
CA PRO A 98 3.98 -23.19 48.32
C PRO A 98 4.26 -24.57 48.89
N LEU A 99 4.89 -24.61 50.06
CA LEU A 99 5.17 -25.85 50.79
C LEU A 99 3.87 -26.63 51.06
N GLY A 100 3.92 -27.95 50.84
CA GLY A 100 2.79 -28.85 51.09
C GLY A 100 1.77 -28.94 49.95
N THR A 101 2.01 -28.27 48.81
CA THR A 101 1.18 -28.37 47.61
C THR A 101 1.12 -29.82 47.14
N GLN A 102 -0.08 -30.34 46.92
CA GLN A 102 -0.30 -31.71 46.48
C GLN A 102 0.00 -31.83 44.99
N VAL A 103 0.87 -32.78 44.63
CA VAL A 103 1.31 -33.02 43.24
C VAL A 103 0.54 -34.19 42.62
N VAL A 104 0.62 -35.36 43.24
CA VAL A 104 -0.04 -36.59 42.78
C VAL A 104 -0.27 -37.53 43.95
N GLN A 105 -1.24 -38.43 43.85
CA GLN A 105 -1.41 -39.52 44.79
C GLN A 105 -1.07 -40.84 44.09
N VAL A 106 -0.08 -41.56 44.61
CA VAL A 106 0.24 -42.91 44.14
C VAL A 106 -0.49 -43.96 44.96
N THR A 107 -0.93 -45.03 44.30
CA THR A 107 -1.65 -46.12 44.95
C THR A 107 -0.94 -47.44 44.66
N ALA A 108 -0.62 -48.17 45.72
CA ALA A 108 -0.17 -49.54 45.67
C ALA A 108 -1.22 -50.48 46.28
N THR A 109 -1.36 -51.66 45.69
CA THR A 109 -2.24 -52.74 46.14
C THR A 109 -1.42 -53.97 46.47
N ASP A 110 -1.76 -54.61 47.57
CA ASP A 110 -1.16 -55.86 48.02
C ASP A 110 -2.27 -56.93 48.12
N ALA A 111 -1.97 -58.15 47.69
CA ALA A 111 -2.95 -59.22 47.59
C ALA A 111 -3.17 -59.96 48.93
N ASP A 112 -2.25 -59.81 49.89
CA ASP A 112 -2.27 -60.51 51.17
C ASP A 112 -3.42 -60.03 52.09
N ASP A 113 -3.64 -60.68 53.24
CA ASP A 113 -4.68 -60.27 54.19
C ASP A 113 -4.23 -59.04 55.03
N PRO A 114 -4.94 -57.89 54.99
CA PRO A 114 -4.55 -56.71 55.77
C PRO A 114 -4.77 -56.86 57.29
N THR A 115 -5.49 -57.90 57.73
CA THR A 115 -5.80 -58.16 59.14
C THR A 115 -4.81 -59.11 59.80
N TYR A 116 -4.11 -59.93 59.01
CA TYR A 116 -3.12 -60.88 59.51
C TYR A 116 -1.73 -60.25 59.44
N GLY A 117 -1.07 -60.05 60.59
CA GLY A 117 0.29 -59.49 60.63
C GLY A 117 0.49 -58.07 60.06
N ASN A 118 -0.58 -57.43 59.58
CA ASN A 118 -0.54 -56.27 58.68
C ASN A 118 0.12 -56.55 57.32
N SER A 119 0.10 -57.80 56.81
CA SER A 119 0.77 -58.21 55.56
C SER A 119 0.44 -57.22 54.44
N ALA A 120 -0.83 -57.03 54.08
CA ALA A 120 -1.20 -56.10 53.00
C ALA A 120 -1.23 -54.59 53.34
N ARG A 121 -0.74 -54.16 54.51
CA ARG A 121 -0.72 -52.72 54.86
C ARG A 121 0.60 -52.08 54.45
N VAL A 122 0.51 -51.26 53.40
CA VAL A 122 1.67 -50.60 52.80
C VAL A 122 2.00 -49.25 53.46
N ILE A 123 3.30 -48.94 53.49
CA ILE A 123 3.85 -47.62 53.77
C ILE A 123 4.63 -47.14 52.54
N TYR A 124 4.38 -45.88 52.16
CA TYR A 124 5.06 -45.22 51.06
C TYR A 124 6.32 -44.48 51.54
N SER A 125 7.39 -44.55 50.75
CA SER A 125 8.62 -43.78 50.95
C SER A 125 9.24 -43.40 49.60
N ILE A 126 9.97 -42.28 49.56
CA ILE A 126 10.79 -41.93 48.40
C ILE A 126 12.18 -42.53 48.63
N ILE A 127 12.61 -43.41 47.74
CA ILE A 127 13.93 -44.07 47.83
C ILE A 127 14.98 -43.42 46.93
N GLU A 128 14.54 -42.74 45.87
CA GLU A 128 15.40 -41.98 44.97
C GLU A 128 14.65 -40.73 44.51
N GLY A 129 15.31 -39.57 44.54
CA GLY A 129 14.70 -38.29 44.21
C GLY A 129 15.44 -37.12 44.86
N GLN A 130 15.05 -35.91 44.46
CA GLN A 130 15.55 -34.67 45.07
C GLN A 130 14.72 -34.30 46.31
N PRO A 131 15.27 -33.52 47.26
CA PRO A 131 14.59 -33.17 48.51
C PRO A 131 13.40 -32.19 48.34
N TYR A 132 13.07 -31.82 47.10
CA TYR A 132 11.95 -30.94 46.77
C TYR A 132 10.57 -31.57 46.99
N PHE A 133 10.50 -32.90 47.15
CA PHE A 133 9.25 -33.62 47.31
C PHE A 133 9.26 -34.52 48.54
N SER A 134 8.07 -34.71 49.12
CA SER A 134 7.81 -35.65 50.21
C SER A 134 6.62 -36.51 49.85
N VAL A 135 6.58 -37.76 50.33
CA VAL A 135 5.42 -38.63 50.19
C VAL A 135 4.81 -38.87 51.56
N GLU A 136 3.49 -38.72 51.67
CA GLU A 136 2.78 -39.02 52.89
C GLU A 136 2.73 -40.55 53.10
N PRO A 137 3.31 -41.10 54.18
CA PRO A 137 3.58 -42.54 54.29
C PRO A 137 2.34 -43.44 54.27
N LYS A 138 1.16 -42.92 54.61
CA LYS A 138 -0.08 -43.71 54.71
C LYS A 138 -0.99 -43.58 53.50
N THR A 139 -0.93 -42.45 52.80
CA THR A 139 -1.90 -42.09 51.75
C THR A 139 -1.30 -42.16 50.36
N GLY A 140 0.05 -42.13 50.25
CA GLY A 140 0.75 -42.08 48.98
C GLY A 140 0.69 -40.70 48.31
N ILE A 141 0.23 -39.66 49.01
CA ILE A 141 0.16 -38.30 48.47
C ILE A 141 1.56 -37.69 48.43
N VAL A 142 2.04 -37.36 47.24
CA VAL A 142 3.28 -36.62 47.01
C VAL A 142 3.00 -35.12 47.13
N ARG A 143 3.81 -34.41 47.92
CA ARG A 143 3.71 -32.97 48.17
C ARG A 143 5.04 -32.27 47.97
N THR A 144 5.00 -30.99 47.65
CA THR A 144 6.18 -30.12 47.67
C THR A 144 6.74 -29.99 49.09
N ALA A 145 8.06 -30.09 49.24
CA ALA A 145 8.77 -30.07 50.52
C ALA A 145 9.76 -28.89 50.62
N LEU A 146 10.19 -28.32 49.50
CA LEU A 146 11.04 -27.13 49.42
C LEU A 146 10.45 -26.15 48.38
N PRO A 147 10.58 -24.82 48.58
CA PRO A 147 9.89 -23.83 47.76
C PRO A 147 10.72 -23.28 46.60
N ASN A 148 11.98 -23.67 46.46
CA ASN A 148 12.94 -23.12 45.49
C ASN A 148 13.12 -24.02 44.25
N MET A 149 12.04 -24.66 43.83
CA MET A 149 11.99 -25.30 42.52
C MET A 149 11.86 -24.20 41.47
N ASP A 150 12.71 -24.28 40.46
CA ASP A 150 12.90 -23.30 39.39
C ASP A 150 13.01 -24.13 38.09
N ARG A 151 12.11 -23.84 37.14
CA ARG A 151 11.94 -24.55 35.87
C ARG A 151 13.04 -24.18 34.90
N GLU A 152 13.46 -22.92 34.85
CA GLU A 152 14.55 -22.41 34.01
C GLU A 152 15.87 -23.12 34.32
N SER A 153 16.05 -23.49 35.59
CA SER A 153 17.15 -24.34 36.05
C SER A 153 16.92 -25.83 35.73
N ARG A 154 15.72 -26.35 36.02
CA ARG A 154 15.36 -27.75 35.79
C ARG A 154 13.84 -27.98 35.74
N ASP A 155 13.35 -28.28 34.55
CA ASP A 155 11.95 -28.48 34.19
C ASP A 155 11.29 -29.78 34.72
N GLN A 156 12.09 -30.82 35.03
CA GLN A 156 11.53 -32.09 35.49
C GLN A 156 12.33 -32.81 36.58
N TYR A 157 11.58 -33.51 37.44
CA TYR A 157 12.11 -34.33 38.53
C TYR A 157 11.57 -35.76 38.45
N LEU A 158 12.48 -36.73 38.53
CA LEU A 158 12.12 -38.15 38.63
C LEU A 158 12.21 -38.59 40.09
N LEU A 159 11.11 -39.14 40.60
CA LEU A 159 11.03 -39.74 41.93
C LEU A 159 10.80 -41.24 41.79
N VAL A 160 11.49 -42.04 42.59
CA VAL A 160 11.21 -43.48 42.75
C VAL A 160 10.54 -43.67 44.11
N ILE A 161 9.27 -44.05 44.07
CA ILE A 161 8.46 -44.31 45.25
C ILE A 161 8.45 -45.82 45.50
N GLN A 162 8.72 -46.18 46.74
CA GLN A 162 8.59 -47.53 47.25
C GLN A 162 7.31 -47.65 48.07
N ALA A 163 6.54 -48.70 47.85
CA ALA A 163 5.51 -49.17 48.78
C ALA A 163 6.05 -50.43 49.46
N LYS A 164 6.16 -50.39 50.79
CA LYS A 164 6.64 -51.51 51.60
C LYS A 164 5.51 -52.01 52.49
N ASP A 165 5.23 -53.31 52.42
CA ASP A 165 4.19 -53.99 53.17
C ASP A 165 4.56 -54.15 54.66
N MET A 166 3.75 -54.88 55.44
CA MET A 166 3.98 -55.10 56.89
C MET A 166 4.25 -53.82 57.68
N VAL A 167 3.68 -52.68 57.26
CA VAL A 167 3.94 -51.36 57.89
C VAL A 167 5.44 -51.04 57.94
N GLY A 168 6.20 -51.47 56.93
CA GLY A 168 7.63 -51.23 56.79
C GLY A 168 8.54 -52.04 57.72
N GLN A 169 8.03 -53.04 58.45
CA GLN A 169 8.78 -53.85 59.41
C GLN A 169 9.84 -54.78 58.77
N MET A 170 10.65 -55.45 59.61
CA MET A 170 11.67 -56.40 59.15
C MET A 170 10.98 -57.68 58.65
N GLY A 171 11.21 -58.03 57.37
CA GLY A 171 10.55 -59.16 56.70
C GLY A 171 9.53 -58.78 55.63
N GLY A 172 9.17 -57.49 55.52
CA GLY A 172 8.23 -57.03 54.50
C GLY A 172 8.81 -56.93 53.08
N LEU A 173 7.98 -57.19 52.07
CA LEU A 173 8.27 -57.05 50.65
C LEU A 173 8.01 -55.62 50.17
N SER A 174 8.54 -55.27 49.00
CA SER A 174 8.46 -53.90 48.49
C SER A 174 8.30 -53.86 46.98
N GLY A 175 7.30 -53.12 46.51
CA GLY A 175 7.20 -52.70 45.13
C GLY A 175 7.71 -51.27 44.93
N THR A 176 8.12 -50.94 43.71
CA THR A 176 8.54 -49.59 43.34
C THR A 176 7.79 -49.09 42.10
N THR A 177 7.62 -47.78 42.01
CA THR A 177 7.12 -47.07 40.82
C THR A 177 7.88 -45.77 40.64
N SER A 178 7.97 -45.30 39.39
CA SER A 178 8.45 -43.95 39.10
C SER A 178 7.30 -42.94 39.06
N VAL A 179 7.62 -41.70 39.45
CA VAL A 179 6.78 -40.51 39.28
C VAL A 179 7.64 -39.44 38.60
N THR A 180 7.24 -39.04 37.39
CA THR A 180 7.83 -37.90 36.69
C THR A 180 7.03 -36.66 37.03
N VAL A 181 7.65 -35.71 37.72
CA VAL A 181 7.06 -34.40 38.04
C VAL A 181 7.57 -33.38 37.03
N LEU A 182 6.65 -32.81 36.27
CA LEU A 182 6.90 -31.71 35.33
C LEU A 182 6.60 -30.38 36.02
N LEU A 183 7.53 -29.43 35.95
CA LEU A 183 7.28 -28.08 36.41
C LEU A 183 6.50 -27.30 35.35
N THR A 184 5.42 -26.64 35.76
CA THR A 184 4.74 -25.66 34.91
C THR A 184 5.31 -24.28 35.19
N ASP A 185 5.58 -23.57 34.10
CA ASP A 185 6.19 -22.25 34.06
C ASP A 185 5.36 -21.18 34.77
N VAL A 186 6.05 -20.26 35.44
CA VAL A 186 5.50 -19.05 36.03
C VAL A 186 6.29 -17.85 35.53
N ASN A 187 5.61 -16.72 35.33
CA ASN A 187 6.26 -15.50 34.83
C ASN A 187 7.09 -14.81 35.93
N ASP A 188 8.28 -15.34 36.21
CA ASP A 188 9.20 -14.81 37.21
C ASP A 188 10.47 -14.21 36.61
N ASN A 189 10.71 -14.37 35.30
CA ASN A 189 11.80 -13.73 34.58
C ASN A 189 11.31 -12.56 33.72
N PRO A 190 11.95 -11.38 33.83
CA PRO A 190 11.64 -10.24 32.97
C PRO A 190 12.52 -10.22 31.71
N PRO A 191 12.10 -9.57 30.61
CA PRO A 191 12.87 -9.52 29.39
C PRO A 191 14.16 -8.73 29.61
N ARG A 192 15.28 -9.26 29.12
CA ARG A 192 16.62 -8.69 29.27
C ARG A 192 17.29 -8.40 27.95
N PHE A 193 17.78 -7.17 27.79
CA PHE A 193 18.61 -6.83 26.65
C PHE A 193 20.04 -7.32 26.86
N SER A 194 20.63 -7.94 25.83
CA SER A 194 22.05 -8.37 25.87
C SER A 194 23.04 -7.20 26.02
N ARG A 195 22.66 -5.99 25.58
CA ARG A 195 23.46 -4.77 25.66
C ARG A 195 22.65 -3.61 26.20
N LYS A 196 23.32 -2.73 26.95
CA LYS A 196 22.74 -1.46 27.45
C LYS A 196 22.67 -0.36 26.39
N SER A 197 23.42 -0.52 25.30
CA SER A 197 23.25 0.31 24.12
C SER A 197 23.53 -0.44 22.81
N TYR A 198 22.82 -0.05 21.76
CA TYR A 198 23.01 -0.50 20.39
C TYR A 198 23.25 0.68 19.47
N GLN A 199 23.98 0.46 18.40
CA GLN A 199 24.25 1.48 17.40
C GLN A 199 23.94 0.90 16.02
N TYR A 200 23.15 1.64 15.25
CA TYR A 200 22.82 1.31 13.87
C TYR A 200 23.09 2.52 12.99
N THR A 201 23.34 2.25 11.72
CA THR A 201 23.53 3.29 10.72
C THR A 201 22.48 3.13 9.65
N VAL A 202 21.87 4.23 9.24
CA VAL A 202 20.85 4.29 8.22
C VAL A 202 21.12 5.43 7.25
N LEU A 203 20.83 5.19 5.98
CA LEU A 203 20.91 6.20 4.94
C LEU A 203 19.77 7.20 5.11
N GLU A 204 20.01 8.48 4.83
CA GLU A 204 18.92 9.47 4.88
C GLU A 204 17.86 9.28 3.79
N SER A 205 18.26 8.74 2.64
CA SER A 205 17.36 8.41 1.52
C SER A 205 16.44 7.21 1.80
N LEU A 206 16.53 6.62 3.00
CA LEU A 206 15.73 5.47 3.38
C LEU A 206 14.23 5.82 3.31
N PRO A 207 13.42 5.08 2.51
CA PRO A 207 12.00 5.38 2.37
C PRO A 207 11.25 5.27 3.69
N VAL A 208 10.21 6.10 3.85
CA VAL A 208 9.25 5.97 4.96
C VAL A 208 8.64 4.56 4.97
N ALA A 209 8.36 4.06 6.18
CA ALA A 209 7.92 2.69 6.48
C ALA A 209 8.98 1.59 6.34
N SER A 210 10.24 1.95 6.04
CA SER A 210 11.35 0.99 6.08
C SER A 210 11.73 0.59 7.50
N VAL A 211 12.25 -0.62 7.63
CA VAL A 211 12.84 -1.12 8.88
C VAL A 211 14.23 -0.53 9.08
N VAL A 212 14.43 0.16 10.20
CA VAL A 212 15.66 0.87 10.55
C VAL A 212 16.56 -0.01 11.43
N ALA A 213 15.96 -0.73 12.36
CA ALA A 213 16.67 -1.60 13.28
C ALA A 213 15.75 -2.71 13.80
N LYS A 214 16.35 -3.85 14.15
CA LYS A 214 15.71 -4.93 14.89
C LYS A 214 16.48 -5.16 16.18
N LEU A 215 15.75 -5.32 17.28
CA LEU A 215 16.30 -5.57 18.62
C LEU A 215 15.61 -6.76 19.25
N ARG A 216 16.35 -7.47 20.09
CA ARG A 216 15.85 -8.62 20.81
C ARG A 216 16.22 -8.51 22.28
N ALA A 217 15.20 -8.57 23.15
CA ALA A 217 15.37 -8.95 24.54
C ALA A 217 15.15 -10.48 24.65
N ALA A 218 15.87 -11.09 25.59
CA ALA A 218 15.70 -12.50 25.92
C ALA A 218 14.88 -12.60 27.21
N ASP A 219 13.93 -13.52 27.22
CA ASP A 219 13.15 -13.89 28.39
C ASP A 219 13.30 -15.39 28.56
N ASP A 220 13.56 -15.83 29.80
CA ASP A 220 13.91 -17.22 30.10
C ASP A 220 12.66 -18.08 30.38
N ASP A 221 11.49 -17.45 30.55
CA ASP A 221 10.19 -18.11 30.75
C ASP A 221 9.72 -18.87 29.49
N GLU A 222 8.61 -19.60 29.59
CA GLU A 222 8.06 -20.41 28.49
C GLU A 222 6.71 -19.89 27.94
N GLY A 223 6.57 -19.97 26.62
CA GLY A 223 5.31 -19.67 25.93
C GLY A 223 4.83 -18.24 26.18
N SER A 224 3.61 -18.09 26.68
CA SER A 224 2.97 -16.79 26.87
C SER A 224 3.63 -15.93 27.96
N ASN A 225 4.42 -16.52 28.86
CA ASN A 225 5.12 -15.78 29.91
C ASN A 225 6.33 -15.03 29.34
N ALA A 226 7.01 -15.61 28.35
CA ALA A 226 8.10 -14.98 27.60
C ALA A 226 7.65 -14.03 26.48
N GLU A 227 6.34 -13.91 26.20
CA GLU A 227 5.84 -12.93 25.23
C GLU A 227 6.02 -11.51 25.74
N MET A 228 6.55 -10.63 24.90
CA MET A 228 6.90 -9.26 25.30
C MET A 228 6.48 -8.21 24.28
N ASP A 229 6.22 -7.01 24.77
CA ASP A 229 5.89 -5.85 23.95
C ASP A 229 7.00 -4.79 24.04
N TYR A 230 7.36 -4.22 22.89
CA TYR A 230 8.37 -3.18 22.79
C TYR A 230 7.74 -1.80 22.66
N ARG A 231 8.33 -0.80 23.31
CA ARG A 231 7.92 0.60 23.20
C ARG A 231 9.10 1.57 23.26
N ILE A 232 9.02 2.64 22.46
CA ILE A 232 9.93 3.78 22.58
C ILE A 232 9.39 4.66 23.72
N VAL A 233 10.13 4.74 24.83
CA VAL A 233 9.68 5.44 26.05
C VAL A 233 10.25 6.84 26.20
N ASP A 234 11.39 7.11 25.58
CA ASP A 234 12.09 8.39 25.71
C ASP A 234 13.06 8.57 24.54
N GLY A 235 13.66 9.76 24.47
CA GLY A 235 14.62 10.17 23.46
C GLY A 235 14.01 11.00 22.34
N ASP A 236 14.76 11.16 21.25
CA ASP A 236 14.48 12.17 20.23
C ASP A 236 13.67 11.65 19.05
N GLY A 237 13.35 10.36 19.05
CA GLY A 237 12.68 9.70 17.93
C GLY A 237 11.21 9.30 18.04
N PRO A 238 10.44 9.51 19.14
CA PRO A 238 9.02 9.17 19.16
C PRO A 238 8.18 9.82 18.04
N SER A 239 8.66 10.91 17.43
CA SER A 239 7.99 11.61 16.33
C SER A 239 8.47 11.20 14.93
N MET A 240 9.55 10.41 14.86
CA MET A 240 10.25 9.99 13.64
C MET A 240 10.22 8.48 13.43
N PHE A 241 10.14 7.69 14.50
CA PHE A 241 10.20 6.24 14.48
C PHE A 241 9.05 5.64 15.27
N ASN A 242 8.55 4.51 14.79
CA ASN A 242 7.67 3.62 15.53
C ASN A 242 8.41 2.34 15.89
N ILE A 243 7.91 1.61 16.89
CA ILE A 243 8.36 0.25 17.17
C ILE A 243 7.16 -0.69 17.23
N THR A 244 7.32 -1.87 16.65
CA THR A 244 6.32 -2.95 16.68
C THR A 244 6.99 -4.24 17.12
N THR A 245 6.29 -5.08 17.87
CA THR A 245 6.74 -6.43 18.17
C THR A 245 6.39 -7.34 17.00
N ASP A 246 7.37 -8.10 16.52
CA ASP A 246 7.16 -9.21 15.60
C ASP A 246 6.66 -10.44 16.39
N GLU A 247 5.44 -10.92 16.11
CA GLU A 247 4.80 -11.96 16.91
C GLU A 247 5.51 -13.33 16.81
N GLU A 248 6.16 -13.62 15.68
CA GLU A 248 6.83 -14.90 15.44
C GLU A 248 8.22 -14.94 16.10
N THR A 249 8.97 -13.85 15.96
CA THR A 249 10.37 -13.78 16.42
C THR A 249 10.55 -13.14 17.80
N GLN A 250 9.52 -12.46 18.31
CA GLN A 250 9.55 -11.64 19.53
C GLN A 250 10.64 -10.54 19.47
N GLU A 251 10.97 -10.08 18.26
CA GLU A 251 11.88 -8.96 18.04
C GLU A 251 11.12 -7.63 18.00
N GLY A 252 11.72 -6.59 18.58
CA GLY A 252 11.27 -5.21 18.40
C GLY A 252 11.77 -4.67 17.06
N VAL A 253 10.85 -4.36 16.15
CA VAL A 253 11.14 -3.83 14.82
C VAL A 253 10.88 -2.33 14.81
N ILE A 254 11.95 -1.55 14.60
CA ILE A 254 11.88 -0.09 14.53
C ILE A 254 11.66 0.33 13.08
N ILE A 255 10.59 1.10 12.87
CA ILE A 255 10.10 1.51 11.54
C ILE A 255 10.17 3.02 11.41
N LEU A 256 10.66 3.51 10.27
CA LEU A 256 10.72 4.93 9.96
C LEU A 256 9.32 5.50 9.64
N GLN A 257 8.92 6.60 10.29
CA GLN A 257 7.61 7.25 10.04
C GLN A 257 7.71 8.53 9.19
N LYS A 258 8.88 9.17 9.15
CA LYS A 258 9.12 10.42 8.43
C LYS A 258 10.46 10.34 7.72
N PRO A 259 10.64 11.04 6.57
CA PRO A 259 11.92 11.05 5.87
C PRO A 259 13.03 11.54 6.80
N LEU A 260 14.21 10.93 6.66
CA LEU A 260 15.41 11.39 7.33
C LEU A 260 16.06 12.51 6.49
N ASP A 261 16.78 13.36 7.17
CA ASP A 261 17.48 14.52 6.62
C ASP A 261 18.71 14.71 7.52
N PHE A 262 19.88 14.39 6.98
CA PHE A 262 21.15 14.39 7.68
C PHE A 262 21.55 15.81 8.10
N GLU A 263 21.34 16.78 7.21
CA GLU A 263 21.65 18.21 7.38
C GLU A 263 20.86 18.81 8.54
N THR A 264 19.60 18.40 8.69
CA THR A 264 18.78 18.77 9.82
C THR A 264 19.23 18.04 11.09
N LYS A 265 19.43 16.71 11.01
CA LYS A 265 19.83 15.91 12.18
C LYS A 265 20.49 14.57 11.80
N SER A 266 21.81 14.53 11.99
CA SER A 266 22.66 13.37 11.69
C SER A 266 22.63 12.21 12.69
N SER A 267 21.93 12.32 13.83
CA SER A 267 21.78 11.19 14.75
C SER A 267 20.56 11.28 15.66
N TYR A 268 20.00 10.12 15.98
CA TYR A 268 18.87 9.97 16.89
C TYR A 268 19.23 9.04 18.04
N THR A 269 18.78 9.37 19.24
CA THR A 269 18.89 8.50 20.41
C THR A 269 17.49 8.11 20.85
N LEU A 270 17.22 6.80 20.88
CA LEU A 270 15.94 6.22 21.32
C LEU A 270 16.18 5.46 22.62
N LYS A 271 15.31 5.65 23.61
CA LYS A 271 15.24 4.74 24.75
C LYS A 271 14.09 3.78 24.52
N VAL A 272 14.42 2.50 24.39
CA VAL A 272 13.45 1.44 24.14
C VAL A 272 13.30 0.58 25.37
N GLU A 273 12.06 0.23 25.69
CA GLU A 273 11.69 -0.69 26.75
C GLU A 273 11.08 -1.95 26.14
N ALA A 274 11.47 -3.11 26.66
CA ALA A 274 10.76 -4.37 26.47
C ALA A 274 10.06 -4.72 27.78
N THR A 275 8.82 -5.17 27.72
CA THR A 275 8.01 -5.52 28.90
C THR A 275 7.22 -6.78 28.60
N ASN A 276 7.12 -7.73 29.54
CA ASN A 276 6.24 -8.89 29.32
C ASN A 276 4.81 -8.42 29.04
N ARG A 277 4.16 -9.10 28.10
CA ARG A 277 2.77 -8.81 27.71
C ARG A 277 1.80 -9.10 28.85
N TYR A 278 2.04 -10.21 29.56
CA TYR A 278 1.39 -10.55 30.81
C TYR A 278 2.36 -10.29 31.96
N ILE A 279 1.88 -9.69 33.05
CA ILE A 279 2.70 -9.45 34.24
C ILE A 279 1.95 -10.08 35.41
N ASP A 280 2.56 -11.06 36.06
CA ASP A 280 1.97 -11.66 37.26
C ASP A 280 2.20 -10.73 38.48
N PRO A 281 1.13 -10.24 39.13
CA PRO A 281 1.23 -9.35 40.28
C PRO A 281 2.03 -9.91 41.45
N GLN A 282 2.14 -11.23 41.58
CA GLN A 282 2.87 -11.89 42.65
C GLN A 282 4.37 -11.59 42.60
N PHE A 283 4.92 -11.36 41.40
CA PHE A 283 6.36 -11.20 41.22
C PHE A 283 6.79 -9.74 41.12
N LEU A 284 5.86 -8.78 41.09
CA LEU A 284 6.15 -7.35 41.05
C LEU A 284 7.07 -6.86 42.18
N THR A 285 7.12 -7.59 43.31
CA THR A 285 8.02 -7.28 44.42
C THR A 285 9.50 -7.59 44.13
N TYR A 286 9.80 -8.46 43.16
CA TYR A 286 11.16 -8.86 42.80
C TYR A 286 11.83 -7.88 41.84
N GLY A 287 11.06 -7.05 41.13
CA GLY A 287 11.58 -6.01 40.26
C GLY A 287 10.60 -5.60 39.16
N PRO A 288 10.99 -4.66 38.29
CA PRO A 288 10.21 -4.35 37.10
C PRO A 288 10.27 -5.51 36.11
N PHE A 289 9.10 -5.90 35.57
CA PHE A 289 8.96 -6.85 34.46
C PHE A 289 9.29 -6.21 33.11
N SER A 290 10.35 -5.40 33.12
CA SER A 290 10.83 -4.68 31.97
C SER A 290 12.34 -4.41 32.09
N ASP A 291 12.99 -4.28 30.94
CA ASP A 291 14.33 -3.74 30.83
C ASP A 291 14.34 -2.64 29.76
N THR A 292 15.32 -1.74 29.87
CA THR A 292 15.48 -0.64 28.93
C THR A 292 16.86 -0.65 28.30
N THR A 293 16.94 -0.24 27.04
CA THR A 293 18.19 -0.09 26.30
C THR A 293 18.18 1.21 25.49
N ILE A 294 19.36 1.71 25.16
CA ILE A 294 19.54 2.94 24.36
C ILE A 294 19.97 2.57 22.96
N ILE A 295 19.25 3.06 21.95
CA ILE A 295 19.58 2.86 20.55
C ILE A 295 20.07 4.19 19.97
N LYS A 296 21.30 4.19 19.48
CA LYS A 296 21.88 5.32 18.75
C LYS A 296 21.81 5.03 17.25
N LEU A 297 20.94 5.75 16.55
CA LEU A 297 20.85 5.73 15.10
C LEU A 297 21.75 6.83 14.55
N ILE A 298 22.71 6.46 13.71
CA ILE A 298 23.50 7.40 12.91
C ILE A 298 22.87 7.48 11.54
N VAL A 299 22.59 8.71 11.10
CA VAL A 299 22.17 8.96 9.72
C VAL A 299 23.44 9.15 8.90
N GLU A 300 23.53 8.48 7.77
CA GLU A 300 24.57 8.67 6.77
C GLU A 300 24.08 9.65 5.70
N ASP A 301 24.91 10.65 5.45
CA ASP A 301 24.81 11.67 4.41
C ASP A 301 24.89 11.02 3.02
N ILE A 302 23.96 11.37 2.15
CA ILE A 302 23.90 11.00 0.75
C ILE A 302 23.92 12.29 -0.06
N ASN A 303 24.90 12.38 -0.95
CA ASN A 303 25.08 13.54 -1.80
C ASN A 303 23.80 13.95 -2.55
N GLU A 304 23.27 15.12 -2.22
CA GLU A 304 22.06 15.71 -2.78
C GLU A 304 22.39 16.79 -3.84
N PRO A 305 21.46 17.12 -4.74
CA PRO A 305 21.69 18.18 -5.71
C PRO A 305 21.61 19.58 -5.06
N PRO A 306 22.36 20.58 -5.57
CA PRO A 306 22.31 21.95 -5.06
C PRO A 306 20.90 22.56 -5.06
N ILE A 307 20.55 23.32 -4.02
CA ILE A 307 19.22 23.92 -3.85
C ILE A 307 19.31 25.44 -3.98
N PHE A 308 18.45 26.02 -4.83
CA PHE A 308 18.34 27.47 -4.98
C PHE A 308 17.76 28.12 -3.72
N SER A 309 18.42 29.18 -3.22
CA SER A 309 17.95 29.92 -2.03
C SER A 309 16.59 30.57 -2.26
N THR A 310 16.28 30.94 -3.51
CA THR A 310 14.97 31.41 -3.95
C THR A 310 14.55 30.64 -5.22
N PRO A 311 13.59 29.70 -5.14
CA PRO A 311 13.22 28.85 -6.27
C PRO A 311 12.59 29.63 -7.43
N LEU A 312 11.94 30.75 -7.13
CA LEU A 312 11.39 31.69 -8.11
C LEU A 312 12.01 33.07 -7.93
N SER A 313 12.90 33.44 -8.84
CA SER A 313 13.57 34.74 -8.86
C SER A 313 12.85 35.69 -9.82
N LYS A 314 12.19 36.71 -9.29
CA LYS A 314 11.52 37.74 -10.11
C LYS A 314 12.49 38.87 -10.40
N MET A 315 12.64 39.19 -11.67
CA MET A 315 13.56 40.23 -12.14
C MET A 315 12.86 41.15 -13.15
N VAL A 316 13.33 42.38 -13.25
CA VAL A 316 12.81 43.38 -14.17
C VAL A 316 13.94 43.97 -14.99
N VAL A 317 13.70 44.16 -16.28
CA VAL A 317 14.68 44.74 -17.22
C VAL A 317 13.93 45.65 -18.18
N SER A 318 14.49 46.79 -18.54
CA SER A 318 13.91 47.65 -19.58
C SER A 318 14.27 47.13 -20.97
N GLU A 319 13.38 47.25 -21.95
CA GLU A 319 13.70 46.82 -23.31
C GLU A 319 14.81 47.64 -24.00
N ALA A 320 15.03 48.90 -23.59
CA ALA A 320 16.20 49.67 -24.03
C ALA A 320 17.51 49.25 -23.36
N ALA A 321 17.50 48.21 -22.52
CA ALA A 321 18.71 47.65 -21.95
C ALA A 321 19.64 47.17 -23.08
N LYS A 322 20.86 47.69 -23.08
CA LYS A 322 21.89 47.26 -24.03
C LYS A 322 22.26 45.80 -23.77
N VAL A 323 22.76 45.11 -24.80
CA VAL A 323 23.36 43.78 -24.63
C VAL A 323 24.49 43.85 -23.60
N GLY A 324 24.49 42.91 -22.65
CA GLY A 324 25.41 42.83 -21.52
C GLY A 324 24.93 43.55 -20.26
N THR A 325 23.69 44.08 -20.25
CA THR A 325 23.12 44.69 -19.04
C THR A 325 22.85 43.61 -18.00
N ILE A 326 23.34 43.82 -16.77
CA ILE A 326 23.10 42.93 -15.64
C ILE A 326 21.67 43.15 -15.14
N ILE A 327 20.91 42.06 -15.06
CA ILE A 327 19.50 42.07 -14.66
C ILE A 327 19.40 41.77 -13.16
N GLY A 328 20.14 40.76 -12.69
CA GLY A 328 20.12 40.28 -11.33
C GLY A 328 21.04 39.08 -11.17
N SER A 329 20.96 38.40 -10.02
CA SER A 329 21.73 37.18 -9.76
C SER A 329 20.88 36.15 -9.04
N VAL A 330 21.16 34.88 -9.27
CA VAL A 330 20.61 33.76 -8.51
C VAL A 330 21.69 33.13 -7.64
N SER A 331 21.28 32.53 -6.53
CA SER A 331 22.17 31.82 -5.62
C SER A 331 21.57 30.46 -5.28
N ALA A 332 22.42 29.45 -5.28
CA ALA A 332 22.17 28.12 -4.78
C ALA A 332 23.24 27.76 -3.73
N HIS A 333 22.90 26.80 -2.89
CA HIS A 333 23.80 26.21 -1.90
C HIS A 333 23.63 24.69 -1.97
N ASP A 334 24.72 23.99 -1.69
CA ASP A 334 24.75 22.55 -1.59
C ASP A 334 24.39 22.19 -0.13
N PRO A 335 23.33 21.40 0.12
CA PRO A 335 22.95 21.01 1.48
C PRO A 335 24.03 20.14 2.15
N ASP A 336 24.75 19.32 1.38
CA ASP A 336 25.69 18.31 1.87
C ASP A 336 26.83 18.90 2.71
N VAL A 337 27.40 18.11 3.63
CA VAL A 337 28.55 18.55 4.46
C VAL A 337 29.81 18.82 3.63
N THR A 338 29.93 18.17 2.46
CA THR A 338 31.01 18.43 1.52
C THR A 338 30.74 19.71 0.73
N ASN A 339 31.49 20.77 1.06
CA ASN A 339 31.39 22.05 0.35
C ASN A 339 31.95 21.95 -1.08
N SER A 340 31.12 21.48 -2.00
CA SER A 340 31.40 21.43 -3.41
C SER A 340 31.08 22.76 -4.08
N GLY A 341 31.94 23.18 -5.01
CA GLY A 341 31.72 24.40 -5.77
C GLY A 341 30.53 24.26 -6.71
N ILE A 342 29.63 25.24 -6.77
CA ILE A 342 28.45 25.20 -7.64
C ILE A 342 28.71 25.94 -8.96
N ARG A 343 28.17 25.40 -10.06
CA ARG A 343 28.17 26.04 -11.39
C ARG A 343 26.77 26.29 -11.90
N TYR A 344 26.54 27.46 -12.47
CA TYR A 344 25.23 27.84 -13.01
C TYR A 344 25.17 27.72 -14.54
N SER A 345 24.02 27.32 -15.06
CA SER A 345 23.71 27.34 -16.50
C SER A 345 22.22 27.59 -16.75
N ILE A 346 21.86 28.08 -17.95
CA ILE A 346 20.45 28.25 -18.34
C ILE A 346 20.01 27.04 -19.16
N ASP A 347 18.83 26.51 -18.85
CA ASP A 347 18.18 25.49 -19.67
C ASP A 347 17.81 26.10 -21.03
N ARG A 348 18.46 25.61 -22.08
CA ARG A 348 18.28 26.10 -23.45
C ARG A 348 16.89 25.78 -24.01
N ASN A 349 16.15 24.85 -23.42
CA ASN A 349 14.76 24.60 -23.80
C ASN A 349 13.82 25.75 -23.39
N THR A 350 14.20 26.52 -22.36
CA THR A 350 13.42 27.67 -21.86
C THR A 350 13.86 29.01 -22.43
N ASP A 351 15.05 29.07 -23.04
CA ASP A 351 15.60 30.24 -23.72
C ASP A 351 16.18 29.85 -25.09
N LEU A 352 15.30 29.37 -25.97
CA LEU A 352 15.65 28.85 -27.30
C LEU A 352 16.41 29.88 -28.14
N GLU A 353 15.98 31.14 -28.04
CA GLU A 353 16.58 32.25 -28.78
C GLU A 353 17.82 32.84 -28.10
N ARG A 354 18.18 32.39 -26.90
CA ARG A 354 19.38 32.82 -26.16
C ARG A 354 19.36 34.32 -25.87
N PHE A 355 18.25 34.82 -25.32
CA PHE A 355 18.13 36.21 -24.89
C PHE A 355 18.98 36.52 -23.65
N PHE A 356 19.36 35.51 -22.87
CA PHE A 356 20.07 35.70 -21.60
C PHE A 356 21.35 34.85 -21.49
N ASN A 357 22.29 35.39 -20.71
CA ASN A 357 23.50 34.70 -20.27
C ASN A 357 23.52 34.64 -18.74
N VAL A 358 24.02 33.54 -18.19
CA VAL A 358 24.33 33.41 -16.76
C VAL A 358 25.82 33.19 -16.58
N ASP A 359 26.42 33.90 -15.64
CA ASP A 359 27.80 33.66 -15.24
C ASP A 359 27.88 32.37 -14.41
N ALA A 360 28.73 31.44 -14.86
CA ALA A 360 28.79 30.10 -14.31
C ALA A 360 29.25 30.04 -12.85
N ALA A 361 29.99 31.03 -12.35
CA ALA A 361 30.51 31.02 -10.98
C ALA A 361 29.68 31.88 -10.01
N THR A 362 29.15 33.00 -10.49
CA THR A 362 28.47 34.01 -9.66
C THR A 362 26.94 33.97 -9.77
N GLY A 363 26.39 33.26 -10.76
CA GLY A 363 24.94 33.20 -10.98
C GLY A 363 24.34 34.52 -11.48
N VAL A 364 25.17 35.47 -11.92
CA VAL A 364 24.73 36.78 -12.45
C VAL A 364 24.11 36.58 -13.83
N ILE A 365 22.89 37.08 -14.01
CA ILE A 365 22.14 37.03 -15.27
C ILE A 365 22.27 38.37 -16.00
N SER A 366 22.56 38.30 -17.30
CA SER A 366 22.71 39.46 -18.17
C SER A 366 22.02 39.27 -19.51
N THR A 367 21.67 40.38 -20.18
CA THR A 367 21.08 40.36 -21.52
C THR A 367 22.12 39.93 -22.56
N ALA A 368 21.79 38.94 -23.39
CA ALA A 368 22.63 38.47 -24.51
C ALA A 368 22.17 39.02 -25.86
N LYS A 369 20.92 39.45 -25.95
CA LYS A 369 20.28 40.05 -27.14
C LYS A 369 19.46 41.28 -26.74
N PRO A 370 19.14 42.17 -27.70
CA PRO A 370 18.12 43.20 -27.48
C PRO A 370 16.79 42.54 -27.13
N LEU A 371 16.05 43.17 -26.23
CA LEU A 371 14.71 42.75 -25.82
C LEU A 371 13.70 43.65 -26.50
N ASP A 372 12.51 43.10 -26.74
CA ASP A 372 11.38 43.77 -27.38
C ASP A 372 10.14 43.30 -26.62
N ARG A 373 9.54 44.21 -25.86
CA ARG A 373 8.42 43.89 -24.98
C ARG A 373 7.17 43.58 -25.78
N GLU A 374 6.96 44.26 -26.90
CA GLU A 374 5.79 44.07 -27.78
C GLU A 374 5.78 42.68 -28.40
N VAL A 375 6.95 42.06 -28.56
CA VAL A 375 7.08 40.66 -28.94
C VAL A 375 6.93 39.74 -27.75
N ASN A 376 7.71 39.96 -26.67
CA ASN A 376 7.61 39.16 -25.46
C ASN A 376 7.88 39.98 -24.19
N SER A 377 6.82 40.24 -23.43
CA SER A 377 6.89 41.01 -22.19
C SER A 377 7.40 40.22 -20.98
N VAL A 378 7.39 38.87 -21.04
CA VAL A 378 7.82 38.03 -19.92
C VAL A 378 8.62 36.82 -20.42
N HIS A 379 9.83 36.68 -19.90
CA HIS A 379 10.68 35.51 -20.14
C HIS A 379 10.73 34.63 -18.88
N ASN A 380 10.31 33.38 -19.03
CA ASN A 380 10.40 32.37 -17.98
C ASN A 380 11.57 31.44 -18.31
N ILE A 381 12.72 31.66 -17.66
CA ILE A 381 13.92 30.85 -17.90
C ILE A 381 14.16 29.92 -16.72
N THR A 382 14.51 28.67 -17.00
CA THR A 382 14.97 27.71 -16.00
C THR A 382 16.49 27.77 -15.92
N ILE A 383 16.99 27.81 -14.69
CA ILE A 383 18.41 27.88 -14.37
C ILE A 383 18.77 26.61 -13.64
N PHE A 384 19.87 25.99 -14.04
CA PHE A 384 20.46 24.84 -13.40
C PHE A 384 21.61 25.28 -12.50
N ALA A 385 21.64 24.75 -11.28
CA ALA A 385 22.78 24.77 -10.38
C ALA A 385 23.34 23.34 -10.34
N MET A 386 24.60 23.18 -10.71
CA MET A 386 25.26 21.89 -10.85
C MET A 386 26.45 21.82 -9.91
N GLU A 387 26.71 20.66 -9.33
CA GLU A 387 27.94 20.45 -8.58
C GLU A 387 29.16 20.46 -9.53
N SER A 388 30.27 21.07 -9.12
CA SER A 388 31.48 21.14 -9.96
C SER A 388 32.18 19.80 -10.13
N GLN A 389 32.06 18.91 -9.13
CA GLN A 389 32.72 17.61 -9.13
C GLN A 389 31.82 16.53 -9.76
N ASP A 390 30.51 16.62 -9.54
CA ASP A 390 29.51 15.75 -10.18
C ASP A 390 28.43 16.57 -10.94
N PRO A 391 28.60 16.78 -12.26
CA PRO A 391 27.61 17.48 -13.07
C PRO A 391 26.25 16.77 -13.20
N SER A 392 26.10 15.54 -12.70
CA SER A 392 24.82 14.84 -12.67
C SER A 392 23.88 15.33 -11.56
N GLN A 393 24.44 15.98 -10.54
CA GLN A 393 23.70 16.58 -9.43
C GLN A 393 23.20 17.96 -9.83
N VAL A 394 21.92 18.06 -10.21
CA VAL A 394 21.34 19.26 -10.81
C VAL A 394 20.15 19.79 -10.04
N GLY A 395 20.34 20.94 -9.40
CA GLY A 395 19.29 21.80 -8.88
C GLY A 395 18.60 22.59 -9.99
N ARG A 396 17.28 22.82 -9.86
CA ARG A 396 16.50 23.64 -10.80
C ARG A 396 15.89 24.85 -10.10
N GLY A 397 16.06 26.02 -10.70
CA GLY A 397 15.44 27.28 -10.28
C GLY A 397 14.79 27.97 -11.47
N VAL A 398 13.81 28.84 -11.22
CA VAL A 398 13.13 29.59 -12.27
C VAL A 398 13.38 31.08 -12.07
N ALA A 399 13.79 31.77 -13.13
CA ALA A 399 13.84 33.22 -13.17
C ALA A 399 12.76 33.75 -14.12
N VAL A 400 11.89 34.61 -13.58
CA VAL A 400 10.85 35.30 -14.34
C VAL A 400 11.33 36.73 -14.57
N ILE A 401 11.67 37.03 -15.81
CA ILE A 401 12.18 38.32 -16.24
C ILE A 401 11.03 39.06 -16.92
N THR A 402 10.56 40.14 -16.28
CA THR A 402 9.54 41.03 -16.85
C THR A 402 10.24 42.17 -17.57
N VAL A 403 9.90 42.36 -18.84
CA VAL A 403 10.42 43.43 -19.67
C VAL A 403 9.55 44.67 -19.46
N MET A 404 10.17 45.77 -19.05
CA MET A 404 9.53 47.06 -18.87
C MET A 404 9.48 47.82 -20.19
N ASP A 405 8.30 48.35 -20.46
CA ASP A 405 7.93 49.14 -21.63
C ASP A 405 8.68 50.46 -21.73
N ILE A 406 8.95 50.85 -22.97
CA ILE A 406 9.43 52.14 -23.42
C ILE A 406 8.56 52.56 -24.60
N ASN A 407 8.19 53.84 -24.63
CA ASN A 407 7.44 54.40 -25.74
C ASN A 407 8.31 54.51 -27.01
N ASP A 408 8.43 53.42 -27.76
CA ASP A 408 9.22 53.30 -28.99
C ASP A 408 8.36 53.04 -30.24
N ASN A 409 7.06 52.79 -30.08
CA ASN A 409 6.09 52.72 -31.15
C ASN A 409 5.32 54.04 -31.26
N ALA A 410 5.04 54.47 -32.49
CA ALA A 410 4.21 55.64 -32.72
C ALA A 410 2.75 55.22 -32.91
N PRO A 411 1.78 55.99 -32.39
CA PRO A 411 0.37 55.64 -32.49
C PRO A 411 -0.10 55.72 -33.94
N MET A 412 -0.95 54.79 -34.37
CA MET A 412 -1.50 54.76 -35.73
C MET A 412 -3.02 54.65 -35.70
N PHE A 413 -3.71 54.87 -36.83
CA PHE A 413 -5.14 54.59 -36.89
C PHE A 413 -5.46 53.14 -36.51
N ALA A 414 -6.52 52.96 -35.70
CA ALA A 414 -6.98 51.64 -35.29
C ALA A 414 -7.36 50.74 -36.48
N ILE A 415 -7.87 51.35 -37.54
CA ILE A 415 -8.21 50.72 -38.81
C ILE A 415 -7.93 51.70 -39.96
N GLU A 416 -7.90 51.21 -41.20
CA GLU A 416 -7.95 52.09 -42.36
C GLU A 416 -9.32 52.75 -42.47
N TYR A 417 -9.37 54.07 -42.25
CA TYR A 417 -10.61 54.83 -42.35
C TYR A 417 -10.86 55.30 -43.77
N GLU A 418 -12.01 54.94 -44.31
CA GLU A 418 -12.61 55.53 -45.51
C GLU A 418 -13.96 56.12 -45.13
N THR A 419 -14.20 57.37 -45.50
CA THR A 419 -15.45 58.07 -45.17
C THR A 419 -16.09 58.67 -46.40
N LEU A 420 -17.42 58.59 -46.45
CA LEU A 420 -18.23 59.13 -47.52
C LEU A 420 -18.82 60.47 -47.06
N LEU A 421 -18.67 61.50 -47.89
CA LEU A 421 -19.13 62.85 -47.62
C LEU A 421 -20.24 63.23 -48.59
N CYS A 422 -21.34 63.72 -48.05
CA CYS A 422 -22.47 64.18 -48.82
C CYS A 422 -22.21 65.52 -49.51
N GLU A 423 -22.58 65.68 -50.79
CA GLU A 423 -22.41 66.96 -51.52
C GLU A 423 -23.12 68.14 -50.82
N ASN A 424 -24.29 67.87 -50.23
CA ASN A 424 -25.11 68.85 -49.51
C ASN A 424 -24.73 69.01 -48.02
N SER A 425 -23.59 68.47 -47.58
CA SER A 425 -23.16 68.54 -46.18
C SER A 425 -23.04 70.00 -45.70
N ALA A 426 -23.61 70.27 -44.52
CA ALA A 426 -23.55 71.59 -43.89
C ALA A 426 -22.21 71.80 -43.16
N PRO A 427 -21.76 73.04 -42.94
CA PRO A 427 -20.62 73.33 -42.06
C PRO A 427 -20.87 72.84 -40.62
N GLY A 428 -19.86 72.24 -39.98
CA GLY A 428 -19.91 71.77 -38.60
C GLY A 428 -20.47 70.35 -38.42
N GLN A 429 -20.76 69.63 -39.51
CA GLN A 429 -21.25 68.26 -39.47
C GLN A 429 -20.10 67.28 -39.18
N VAL A 430 -20.30 66.33 -38.27
CA VAL A 430 -19.37 65.22 -38.02
C VAL A 430 -19.53 64.18 -39.13
N ILE A 431 -18.43 63.86 -39.81
CA ILE A 431 -18.43 62.97 -40.99
C ILE A 431 -17.79 61.62 -40.69
N GLN A 432 -16.86 61.57 -39.74
CA GLN A 432 -16.21 60.35 -39.31
C GLN A 432 -15.70 60.55 -37.89
N THR A 433 -15.77 59.50 -37.07
CA THR A 433 -15.00 59.41 -35.83
C THR A 433 -13.83 58.47 -36.08
N ILE A 434 -12.62 58.96 -35.83
CA ILE A 434 -11.37 58.21 -35.96
C ILE A 434 -10.83 57.88 -34.57
N SER A 435 -10.20 56.72 -34.44
CA SER A 435 -9.48 56.28 -33.25
C SER A 435 -8.07 55.83 -33.62
N ALA A 436 -7.19 55.82 -32.62
CA ALA A 436 -5.82 55.35 -32.77
C ALA A 436 -5.54 54.17 -31.84
N VAL A 437 -4.54 53.38 -32.20
CA VAL A 437 -3.96 52.30 -31.39
C VAL A 437 -2.46 52.49 -31.33
N ASP A 438 -1.89 52.06 -30.22
CA ASP A 438 -0.46 52.04 -29.97
C ASP A 438 -0.10 50.67 -29.37
N LYS A 439 1.11 50.19 -29.63
CA LYS A 439 1.56 48.89 -29.14
C LYS A 439 2.15 48.97 -27.72
N ASP A 440 2.58 50.16 -27.32
CA ASP A 440 3.21 50.44 -26.03
C ASP A 440 2.20 50.33 -24.85
N GLU A 441 2.67 50.22 -23.61
CA GLU A 441 1.80 50.10 -22.43
C GLU A 441 1.14 51.43 -22.04
N PRO A 442 -0.16 51.49 -21.69
CA PRO A 442 -1.11 50.39 -21.50
C PRO A 442 -1.71 49.85 -22.81
N PRO A 443 -2.26 48.62 -22.84
CA PRO A 443 -2.84 48.01 -24.05
C PRO A 443 -3.98 48.82 -24.69
N SER A 444 -4.63 49.71 -23.93
CA SER A 444 -5.63 50.68 -24.42
C SER A 444 -5.01 51.93 -25.05
N GLY A 445 -3.68 51.96 -25.17
CA GLY A 445 -2.87 53.08 -25.58
C GLY A 445 -2.69 54.15 -24.50
N HIS A 446 -1.62 54.93 -24.66
CA HIS A 446 -1.50 56.24 -24.04
C HIS A 446 -2.60 57.20 -24.50
N ARG A 447 -2.67 58.41 -23.91
CA ARG A 447 -3.62 59.42 -24.39
C ARG A 447 -3.15 59.97 -25.73
N PHE A 448 -3.99 59.87 -26.75
CA PHE A 448 -3.66 60.36 -28.09
C PHE A 448 -4.14 61.79 -28.31
N TYR A 449 -3.33 62.59 -28.99
CA TYR A 449 -3.64 63.94 -29.43
C TYR A 449 -3.72 63.99 -30.95
N PHE A 450 -4.91 64.29 -31.45
CA PHE A 450 -5.18 64.40 -32.89
C PHE A 450 -5.08 65.86 -33.34
N SER A 451 -4.30 66.11 -34.38
CA SER A 451 -4.17 67.43 -34.97
C SER A 451 -3.99 67.34 -36.49
N LEU A 452 -4.17 68.47 -37.19
CA LEU A 452 -3.79 68.55 -38.59
C LEU A 452 -2.31 68.97 -38.64
N PRO A 453 -1.45 68.29 -39.43
CA PRO A 453 -0.06 68.67 -39.57
C PRO A 453 0.05 70.11 -40.10
N VAL A 454 1.13 70.82 -39.80
CA VAL A 454 1.36 72.24 -40.17
C VAL A 454 0.92 72.60 -41.61
N PRO A 455 1.28 71.85 -42.67
CA PRO A 455 0.81 72.15 -44.04
C PRO A 455 -0.70 72.00 -44.26
N ALA A 456 -1.40 71.26 -43.40
CA ALA A 456 -2.85 71.05 -43.42
C ALA A 456 -3.61 71.89 -42.37
N THR A 457 -2.93 72.72 -41.56
CA THR A 457 -3.61 73.61 -40.60
C THR A 457 -4.44 74.71 -41.29
N SER A 458 -4.10 75.06 -42.53
CA SER A 458 -4.87 75.98 -43.39
C SER A 458 -6.03 75.29 -44.12
N ASN A 459 -6.35 74.03 -43.81
CA ASN A 459 -7.46 73.31 -44.42
C ASN A 459 -8.78 74.08 -44.22
N LEU A 460 -9.40 74.44 -45.36
CA LEU A 460 -10.68 75.16 -45.42
C LEU A 460 -11.89 74.22 -45.47
N ASN A 461 -11.63 72.92 -45.64
CA ASN A 461 -12.64 71.90 -45.91
C ASN A 461 -13.00 71.13 -44.64
N PHE A 462 -12.00 70.73 -43.85
CA PHE A 462 -12.17 69.88 -42.66
C PHE A 462 -11.46 70.46 -41.44
N THR A 463 -11.96 70.11 -40.26
CA THR A 463 -11.36 70.37 -38.96
C THR A 463 -11.50 69.14 -38.07
N LEU A 464 -10.68 69.04 -37.02
CA LEU A 464 -10.70 67.94 -36.07
C LEU A 464 -11.17 68.45 -34.72
N ARG A 465 -11.97 67.65 -34.03
CA ARG A 465 -12.33 67.85 -32.62
C ARG A 465 -11.89 66.63 -31.83
N ASP A 466 -10.94 66.81 -30.92
CA ASP A 466 -10.58 65.81 -29.92
C ASP A 466 -11.80 65.56 -29.00
N ASN A 467 -12.25 64.31 -28.94
CA ASN A 467 -13.38 63.89 -28.11
C ASN A 467 -12.95 63.58 -26.66
N LYS A 468 -11.64 63.62 -26.36
CA LYS A 468 -11.02 63.35 -25.04
C LYS A 468 -11.16 61.90 -24.55
N ASP A 469 -11.46 60.97 -25.44
CA ASP A 469 -11.66 59.54 -25.20
C ASP A 469 -10.81 58.68 -26.16
N ASN A 470 -9.62 59.17 -26.54
CA ASN A 470 -8.75 58.59 -27.57
C ASN A 470 -9.40 58.47 -28.97
N THR A 471 -10.49 59.20 -29.20
CA THR A 471 -11.08 59.40 -30.52
C THR A 471 -11.10 60.88 -30.91
N ALA A 472 -11.13 61.14 -32.22
CA ALA A 472 -11.37 62.47 -32.76
C ALA A 472 -12.53 62.43 -33.76
N SER A 473 -13.39 63.44 -33.67
CA SER A 473 -14.44 63.68 -34.67
C SER A 473 -13.86 64.54 -35.79
N VAL A 474 -14.02 64.11 -37.03
CA VAL A 474 -13.72 64.90 -38.23
C VAL A 474 -14.97 65.69 -38.61
N LEU A 475 -14.85 67.01 -38.73
CA LEU A 475 -15.96 67.90 -39.05
C LEU A 475 -15.72 68.68 -40.33
N THR A 476 -16.80 68.98 -41.06
CA THR A 476 -16.77 69.92 -42.19
C THR A 476 -16.59 71.36 -41.67
N LYS A 477 -15.70 72.13 -42.30
CA LYS A 477 -15.48 73.56 -41.99
C LYS A 477 -16.26 74.48 -42.94
N ARG A 478 -16.59 73.98 -44.13
CA ARG A 478 -17.43 74.63 -45.15
C ARG A 478 -18.49 73.65 -45.65
N GLY A 479 -19.49 74.15 -46.36
CA GLY A 479 -20.43 73.33 -47.13
C GLY A 479 -20.18 73.44 -48.63
N GLY A 480 -21.07 72.86 -49.43
CA GLY A 480 -21.01 72.96 -50.90
C GLY A 480 -19.92 72.10 -51.52
N PHE A 481 -19.68 70.91 -50.99
CA PHE A 481 -18.78 69.93 -51.60
C PHE A 481 -19.40 69.44 -52.91
N ARG A 482 -18.70 69.64 -54.03
CA ARG A 482 -19.17 69.18 -55.35
C ARG A 482 -18.27 68.07 -55.85
N ARG A 483 -18.84 66.88 -56.03
CA ARG A 483 -18.18 65.69 -56.58
C ARG A 483 -17.52 65.96 -57.93
N ARG A 484 -18.13 66.82 -58.77
CA ARG A 484 -17.58 67.23 -60.07
C ARG A 484 -16.31 68.08 -59.99
N GLU A 485 -16.13 68.82 -58.90
CA GLU A 485 -14.95 69.68 -58.70
C GLU A 485 -13.82 68.88 -58.04
N GLN A 486 -14.16 68.11 -56.99
CA GLN A 486 -13.21 67.23 -56.32
C GLN A 486 -13.95 66.07 -55.66
N SER A 487 -13.70 64.85 -56.16
CA SER A 487 -14.38 63.63 -55.71
C SER A 487 -13.69 62.93 -54.54
N LEU A 488 -12.41 63.21 -54.29
CA LEU A 488 -11.62 62.61 -53.22
C LEU A 488 -10.77 63.68 -52.52
N TYR A 489 -10.90 63.75 -51.20
CA TYR A 489 -10.03 64.53 -50.33
C TYR A 489 -9.17 63.59 -49.51
N ARG A 490 -7.87 63.89 -49.45
CA ARG A 490 -6.91 63.19 -48.59
C ARG A 490 -6.57 64.12 -47.44
N LEU A 491 -7.04 63.78 -46.24
CA LEU A 491 -6.83 64.56 -45.03
C LEU A 491 -5.72 63.91 -44.20
N PRO A 492 -4.49 64.46 -44.17
CA PRO A 492 -3.47 63.98 -43.27
C PRO A 492 -3.83 64.38 -41.83
N VAL A 493 -3.78 63.42 -40.92
CA VAL A 493 -4.05 63.57 -39.49
C VAL A 493 -2.77 63.18 -38.76
N LEU A 494 -2.21 64.11 -37.99
CA LEU A 494 -1.08 63.89 -37.10
C LEU A 494 -1.62 63.38 -35.76
N ILE A 495 -1.16 62.21 -35.34
CA ILE A 495 -1.49 61.57 -34.07
C ILE A 495 -0.22 61.60 -33.24
N VAL A 496 -0.30 62.12 -32.01
CA VAL A 496 0.82 62.17 -31.07
C VAL A 496 0.40 61.43 -29.81
N ASP A 497 1.24 60.54 -29.29
CA ASP A 497 0.99 59.88 -28.01
C ASP A 497 1.26 60.83 -26.83
N SER A 498 1.01 60.35 -25.62
CA SER A 498 1.37 61.03 -24.37
C SER A 498 2.58 60.40 -23.69
N GLY A 499 3.33 59.55 -24.39
CA GLY A 499 4.49 58.84 -23.87
C GLY A 499 5.70 59.76 -23.69
N THR A 500 6.75 59.22 -23.09
CA THR A 500 8.04 59.93 -22.92
C THR A 500 9.19 59.06 -23.42
N PRO A 501 9.86 59.42 -24.53
CA PRO A 501 9.59 60.58 -25.41
C PRO A 501 8.29 60.42 -26.19
N ALA A 502 7.59 61.54 -26.47
CA ALA A 502 6.36 61.47 -27.25
C ALA A 502 6.66 61.18 -28.72
N LEU A 503 6.02 60.17 -29.29
CA LEU A 503 6.12 59.80 -30.69
C LEU A 503 4.87 60.22 -31.46
N SER A 504 5.03 60.34 -32.78
CA SER A 504 3.93 60.79 -33.63
C SER A 504 3.99 60.15 -35.00
N SER A 505 2.82 59.91 -35.58
CA SER A 505 2.66 59.43 -36.94
C SER A 505 1.63 60.29 -37.69
N THR A 506 1.73 60.32 -39.02
CA THR A 506 0.76 61.03 -39.86
C THR A 506 0.01 60.04 -40.74
N ASN A 507 -1.28 59.84 -40.45
CA ASN A 507 -2.14 58.93 -41.20
C ASN A 507 -3.07 59.73 -42.09
N THR A 508 -3.37 59.22 -43.29
CA THR A 508 -4.21 59.94 -44.26
C THR A 508 -5.61 59.35 -44.30
N LEU A 509 -6.61 60.15 -43.93
CA LEU A 509 -8.02 59.82 -44.07
C LEU A 509 -8.50 60.13 -45.50
N SER A 510 -9.12 59.14 -46.14
CA SER A 510 -9.74 59.30 -47.46
C SER A 510 -11.21 59.68 -47.32
N VAL A 511 -11.56 60.87 -47.78
CA VAL A 511 -12.93 61.39 -47.76
C VAL A 511 -13.45 61.47 -49.20
N GLN A 512 -14.40 60.61 -49.55
CA GLN A 512 -14.97 60.53 -50.90
C GLN A 512 -16.30 61.27 -50.98
N VAL A 513 -16.46 62.19 -51.94
CA VAL A 513 -17.71 62.97 -52.07
C VAL A 513 -18.72 62.22 -52.94
N CYS A 514 -19.89 61.94 -52.36
CA CYS A 514 -20.98 61.19 -52.99
C CYS A 514 -22.27 62.01 -53.09
N ASP A 515 -23.14 61.57 -54.00
CA ASP A 515 -24.53 62.00 -54.05
C ASP A 515 -25.28 61.48 -52.82
N CYS A 516 -26.31 62.21 -52.37
CA CYS A 516 -27.03 61.91 -51.13
C CYS A 516 -28.46 61.53 -51.41
N ASP A 517 -29.02 60.67 -50.58
CA ASP A 517 -30.46 60.43 -50.55
C ASP A 517 -31.21 61.58 -49.86
N ALA A 518 -32.55 61.45 -49.83
CA ALA A 518 -33.44 62.46 -49.24
C ALA A 518 -33.24 62.66 -47.73
N ASP A 519 -32.62 61.69 -47.04
CA ASP A 519 -32.36 61.71 -45.60
C ASP A 519 -30.94 62.23 -45.26
N GLY A 520 -30.16 62.63 -46.27
CA GLY A 520 -28.81 63.18 -46.10
C GLY A 520 -27.74 62.11 -45.83
N VAL A 521 -28.03 60.85 -46.14
CA VAL A 521 -27.07 59.75 -46.09
C VAL A 521 -26.36 59.64 -47.44
N PRO A 522 -25.02 59.53 -47.48
CA PRO A 522 -24.30 59.37 -48.73
C PRO A 522 -24.65 58.01 -49.36
N GLN A 523 -25.17 58.02 -50.59
CA GLN A 523 -25.31 56.80 -51.38
C GLN A 523 -23.91 56.34 -51.82
N ALA A 524 -23.75 55.04 -52.09
CA ALA A 524 -22.51 54.50 -52.63
C ALA A 524 -22.04 55.38 -53.79
N CYS A 525 -20.90 56.07 -53.61
CA CYS A 525 -20.24 56.86 -54.63
C CYS A 525 -20.05 55.95 -55.83
N GLY A 526 -20.98 56.02 -56.81
CA GLY A 526 -21.16 54.98 -57.83
C GLY A 526 -19.81 54.46 -58.28
N ALA A 527 -19.57 53.16 -58.08
CA ALA A 527 -18.28 52.53 -58.23
C ALA A 527 -17.60 53.10 -59.46
N VAL A 528 -16.60 53.96 -59.25
CA VAL A 528 -15.60 54.14 -60.28
C VAL A 528 -14.95 52.78 -60.27
N ALA A 529 -15.36 51.93 -61.20
CA ALA A 529 -14.57 50.79 -61.57
C ALA A 529 -13.16 51.37 -61.75
N TYR A 530 -12.28 51.05 -60.82
CA TYR A 530 -10.87 50.98 -61.15
C TYR A 530 -10.82 49.88 -62.19
N SER A 531 -11.11 50.23 -63.45
CA SER A 531 -10.38 49.65 -64.54
C SER A 531 -8.95 50.09 -64.30
N LEU A 532 -8.24 49.34 -63.46
CA LEU A 532 -6.81 49.18 -63.65
C LEU A 532 -6.62 49.06 -65.16
N PRO A 533 -5.77 49.86 -65.81
CA PRO A 533 -5.30 49.53 -67.14
C PRO A 533 -4.37 48.33 -67.00
N ALA A 534 -4.93 47.20 -66.57
CA ALA A 534 -4.36 45.88 -66.61
C ALA A 534 -5.26 45.05 -67.52
N GLY A 535 -5.59 45.61 -68.69
CA GLY A 535 -5.59 44.76 -69.86
C GLY A 535 -4.16 44.28 -69.98
N LEU A 536 -3.86 43.10 -69.42
CA LEU A 536 -2.66 42.38 -69.81
C LEU A 536 -2.70 42.36 -71.33
N SER A 537 -1.71 43.00 -71.96
CA SER A 537 -1.52 42.93 -73.40
C SER A 537 -1.72 41.48 -73.83
N THR A 538 -2.33 41.23 -74.99
CA THR A 538 -2.43 39.88 -75.54
C THR A 538 -1.07 39.16 -75.52
N GLY A 539 0.04 39.90 -75.59
CA GLY A 539 1.39 39.37 -75.36
C GLY A 539 1.69 38.89 -73.93
N ALA A 540 1.17 39.55 -72.89
CA ALA A 540 1.32 39.13 -71.50
C ALA A 540 0.42 37.93 -71.16
N LEU A 541 -0.79 37.85 -71.74
CA LEU A 541 -1.63 36.65 -71.64
C LEU A 541 -0.99 35.45 -72.33
N LEU A 542 -0.40 35.65 -73.52
CA LEU A 542 0.37 34.61 -74.21
C LEU A 542 1.66 34.25 -73.45
N ALA A 543 2.31 35.20 -72.77
CA ALA A 543 3.48 34.92 -71.94
C ALA A 543 3.11 34.14 -70.68
N ILE A 544 2.01 34.46 -70.00
CA ILE A 544 1.52 33.69 -68.84
C ILE A 544 1.07 32.30 -69.28
N LEU A 545 0.32 32.18 -70.39
CA LEU A 545 -0.07 30.88 -70.94
C LEU A 545 1.17 30.06 -71.34
N GLY A 546 2.18 30.72 -71.91
CA GLY A 546 3.49 30.14 -72.20
C GLY A 546 4.21 29.67 -70.93
N CYS A 547 4.27 30.49 -69.88
CA CYS A 547 4.87 30.13 -68.59
C CYS A 547 4.16 28.94 -67.94
N ILE A 548 2.82 28.93 -67.96
CA ILE A 548 2.00 27.82 -67.43
C ILE A 548 2.25 26.54 -68.23
N LEU A 549 2.30 26.62 -69.57
CA LEU A 549 2.65 25.49 -70.43
C LEU A 549 4.09 25.00 -70.18
N THR A 550 5.05 25.90 -69.98
CA THR A 550 6.43 25.50 -69.64
C THR A 550 6.54 24.87 -68.27
N LEU A 551 5.78 25.35 -67.27
CA LEU A 551 5.70 24.74 -65.94
C LEU A 551 5.06 23.35 -65.99
N LEU A 552 3.99 23.18 -66.76
CA LEU A 552 3.36 21.87 -66.98
C LEU A 552 4.31 20.88 -67.67
N VAL A 553 5.06 21.34 -68.68
CA VAL A 553 6.09 20.53 -69.35
C VAL A 553 7.24 20.20 -68.40
N LEU A 554 7.67 21.14 -67.55
CA LEU A 554 8.72 20.93 -66.54
C LEU A 554 8.27 19.92 -65.48
N VAL A 555 7.02 20.00 -65.01
CA VAL A 555 6.43 19.04 -64.07
C VAL A 555 6.31 17.67 -64.72
N LEU A 556 5.88 17.58 -65.98
CA LEU A 556 5.87 16.32 -66.75
C LEU A 556 7.29 15.75 -66.95
N LEU A 557 8.30 16.60 -67.18
CA LEU A 557 9.71 16.21 -67.24
C LEU A 557 10.21 15.69 -65.90
N ILE A 558 9.89 16.36 -64.78
CA ILE A 558 10.27 15.91 -63.43
C ILE A 558 9.60 14.57 -63.10
N VAL A 559 8.33 14.39 -63.46
CA VAL A 559 7.58 13.13 -63.25
C VAL A 559 8.13 12.00 -64.13
N THR A 560 8.47 12.28 -65.39
CA THR A 560 9.07 11.27 -66.29
C THR A 560 10.52 10.95 -65.94
N MET A 561 11.31 11.91 -65.44
CA MET A 561 12.65 11.70 -64.90
C MET A 561 12.61 10.89 -63.59
N ARG A 562 11.64 11.14 -62.70
CA ARG A 562 11.41 10.31 -61.50
C ARG A 562 10.95 8.89 -61.85
N ARG A 563 10.21 8.70 -62.94
CA ARG A 563 9.83 7.35 -63.43
C ARG A 563 10.97 6.59 -64.12
N ARG A 564 11.97 7.27 -64.68
CA ARG A 564 13.11 6.63 -65.36
C ARG A 564 14.33 6.36 -64.47
N ARG A 565 14.36 6.84 -63.22
CA ARG A 565 15.43 6.53 -62.25
C ARG A 565 14.97 5.52 -61.19
N LYS A 566 14.62 4.31 -61.63
CA LYS A 566 14.61 3.14 -60.75
C LYS A 566 15.43 2.05 -61.40
N GLU A 567 16.72 2.01 -61.07
CA GLU A 567 17.50 0.78 -61.06
C GLU A 567 18.27 0.69 -59.73
N PRO A 568 18.49 -0.54 -59.22
CA PRO A 568 18.75 -0.80 -57.82
C PRO A 568 20.24 -0.88 -57.53
N LEU A 569 20.68 -0.40 -56.37
CA LEU A 569 22.03 -0.66 -55.87
C LEU A 569 21.99 -1.08 -54.40
N ILE A 570 22.73 -2.15 -54.19
CA ILE A 570 22.96 -2.96 -52.99
C ILE A 570 24.08 -2.32 -52.16
N LEU A 571 24.02 -2.55 -50.84
CA LEU A 571 25.05 -2.55 -49.75
C LEU A 571 24.60 -1.64 -48.59
N GLU A 572 24.18 -2.23 -47.48
CA GLU A 572 24.95 -2.74 -46.32
C GLU A 572 25.09 -1.67 -45.22
N ASP A 573 24.80 -2.14 -44.00
CA ASP A 573 24.62 -1.48 -42.71
C ASP A 573 25.46 -0.22 -42.43
N GLU A 574 24.79 0.83 -41.95
CA GLU A 574 25.12 1.41 -40.64
C GLU A 574 23.97 2.29 -40.13
N ARG A 575 23.76 2.18 -38.82
CA ARG A 575 22.70 2.81 -38.02
C ARG A 575 22.83 4.33 -38.02
N ASP A 576 21.74 5.06 -38.23
CA ASP A 576 21.49 6.20 -37.36
C ASP A 576 20.00 6.56 -37.27
N ILE A 577 19.65 6.99 -36.07
CA ILE A 577 18.32 7.08 -35.49
C ILE A 577 17.88 8.54 -35.62
N ARG A 578 16.70 8.83 -36.18
CA ARG A 578 15.85 10.01 -35.83
C ARG A 578 14.53 10.05 -36.62
N GLU A 579 13.47 10.20 -35.83
CA GLU A 579 12.28 11.03 -36.07
C GLU A 579 11.29 10.63 -37.18
N ASN A 580 10.25 9.87 -36.79
CA ASN A 580 8.91 10.05 -37.33
C ASN A 580 8.06 10.81 -36.30
N ILE A 581 8.00 12.14 -36.43
CA ILE A 581 6.92 12.93 -35.84
C ILE A 581 5.69 12.73 -36.74
N VAL A 582 4.72 11.98 -36.24
CA VAL A 582 3.37 11.94 -36.83
C VAL A 582 2.57 13.10 -36.22
N ARG A 583 1.87 13.84 -37.08
CA ARG A 583 1.01 14.96 -36.69
C ARG A 583 -0.25 14.45 -36.00
N TYR A 584 -0.70 15.19 -34.99
CA TYR A 584 -1.83 14.89 -34.10
C TYR A 584 -3.22 14.88 -34.78
N ASP A 585 -3.27 14.98 -36.11
CA ASP A 585 -4.53 15.07 -36.87
C ASP A 585 -4.95 13.73 -37.52
N ASP A 586 -4.09 12.69 -37.46
CA ASP A 586 -4.37 11.35 -38.00
C ASP A 586 -4.65 10.28 -36.92
N GLU A 587 -4.67 10.67 -35.64
CA GLU A 587 -5.16 9.83 -34.53
C GLU A 587 -6.53 10.34 -34.10
N GLY A 588 -7.58 9.72 -34.66
CA GLY A 588 -8.97 9.95 -34.25
C GLY A 588 -9.18 9.53 -32.80
N GLY A 589 -8.88 10.46 -31.89
CA GLY A 589 -9.27 10.42 -30.49
C GLY A 589 -10.70 10.91 -30.33
N GLY A 590 -11.50 10.12 -29.61
CA GLY A 590 -12.92 10.36 -29.40
C GLY A 590 -13.22 11.69 -28.72
N GLU A 591 -13.90 12.56 -29.46
CA GLU A 591 -14.80 13.59 -28.94
C GLU A 591 -16.14 13.40 -29.65
N GLU A 592 -17.02 12.55 -29.12
CA GLU A 592 -18.40 12.49 -29.59
C GLU A 592 -19.45 12.30 -28.48
N ASP A 593 -19.12 12.55 -27.20
CA ASP A 593 -20.09 12.39 -26.09
C ASP A 593 -19.99 13.47 -24.97
N THR A 594 -19.86 14.76 -25.31
CA THR A 594 -19.89 15.84 -24.29
C THR A 594 -20.77 17.05 -24.61
N GLU A 595 -21.73 16.94 -25.54
CA GLU A 595 -22.72 18.01 -25.76
C GLU A 595 -24.05 17.76 -25.03
N ALA A 596 -24.05 17.84 -23.68
CA ALA A 596 -25.31 17.94 -22.92
C ALA A 596 -25.15 18.53 -21.51
N PHE A 597 -24.47 19.67 -21.32
CA PHE A 597 -24.61 20.44 -20.08
C PHE A 597 -24.65 21.96 -20.33
N ASP A 598 -25.82 22.54 -20.05
CA ASP A 598 -26.07 23.99 -20.07
C ASP A 598 -25.39 24.66 -18.85
N MET A 599 -24.33 25.43 -19.12
CA MET A 599 -23.51 26.11 -18.11
C MET A 599 -23.98 27.54 -17.78
N VAL A 600 -25.24 27.91 -18.05
CA VAL A 600 -25.76 29.26 -17.72
C VAL A 600 -26.05 29.44 -16.21
N ALA A 601 -25.99 28.39 -15.39
CA ALA A 601 -26.31 28.47 -13.96
C ALA A 601 -25.17 28.91 -13.01
N LEU A 602 -23.93 29.13 -13.49
CA LEU A 602 -22.77 29.39 -12.62
C LEU A 602 -22.21 30.82 -12.68
N ARG A 603 -23.02 31.80 -13.06
CA ARG A 603 -22.60 33.21 -13.04
C ARG A 603 -23.62 34.14 -12.39
N ASN A 604 -23.75 34.04 -11.07
CA ASN A 604 -24.22 35.17 -10.26
C ASN A 604 -23.73 35.08 -8.82
N LEU A 605 -22.52 35.57 -8.57
CA LEU A 605 -22.03 35.91 -7.23
C LEU A 605 -22.44 37.35 -6.94
N ASN A 606 -23.63 37.50 -6.35
CA ASN A 606 -24.02 38.58 -5.44
C ASN A 606 -25.51 38.42 -5.14
N ILE A 607 -25.88 37.99 -3.92
CA ILE A 607 -27.05 38.44 -3.13
C ILE A 607 -27.20 37.55 -1.87
N ILE A 608 -26.85 38.16 -0.74
CA ILE A 608 -27.45 38.08 0.61
C ILE A 608 -27.40 36.75 1.39
N ARG A 609 -26.73 36.84 2.55
CA ARG A 609 -26.73 35.92 3.70
C ARG A 609 -28.15 35.66 4.25
N ASP A 610 -28.49 34.39 4.47
CA ASP A 610 -29.47 33.99 5.50
C ASP A 610 -29.00 32.68 6.17
N PRO A 611 -28.77 32.62 7.50
CA PRO A 611 -28.20 31.47 8.17
C PRO A 611 -29.32 30.60 8.75
N LYS A 612 -29.89 29.70 7.95
CA LYS A 612 -30.73 28.58 8.44
C LYS A 612 -31.07 27.65 7.27
N THR A 613 -30.25 26.61 7.05
CA THR A 613 -30.63 25.25 6.64
C THR A 613 -29.39 24.49 6.21
N ARG A 614 -28.96 23.53 7.04
CA ARG A 614 -28.08 22.43 6.63
C ARG A 614 -29.01 21.35 6.06
N ARG A 615 -28.81 20.94 4.80
CA ARG A 615 -29.44 19.76 4.20
C ARG A 615 -28.33 18.86 3.67
N ASP A 616 -28.06 17.80 4.40
CA ASP A 616 -27.34 16.64 3.88
C ASP A 616 -28.27 15.94 2.88
N VAL A 617 -27.77 15.66 1.68
CA VAL A 617 -28.52 14.96 0.63
C VAL A 617 -28.20 13.48 0.74
N THR A 618 -29.10 12.71 1.33
CA THR A 618 -29.24 11.27 1.09
C THR A 618 -30.04 11.08 -0.20
N PRO A 619 -29.59 10.26 -1.16
CA PRO A 619 -30.39 9.99 -2.36
C PRO A 619 -31.59 9.10 -2.03
N ASP A 620 -32.78 9.64 -2.29
CA ASP A 620 -34.07 8.99 -2.17
C ASP A 620 -34.27 7.92 -3.26
N THR A 621 -34.60 6.69 -2.83
CA THR A 621 -35.12 5.62 -3.69
C THR A 621 -36.57 5.93 -4.10
N PRO A 622 -36.93 5.92 -5.41
CA PRO A 622 -38.28 6.21 -5.82
C PRO A 622 -39.24 5.05 -5.51
N THR A 623 -40.35 5.43 -4.91
CA THR A 623 -41.48 4.60 -4.52
C THR A 623 -42.40 4.28 -5.71
N PHE A 624 -43.01 3.12 -5.59
CA PHE A 624 -43.90 2.42 -6.50
C PHE A 624 -45.15 3.21 -6.95
N PHE A 625 -45.48 3.14 -8.24
CA PHE A 625 -46.84 3.39 -8.76
C PHE A 625 -47.61 2.09 -9.01
N HIS A 626 -48.89 2.13 -8.66
CA HIS A 626 -49.93 1.10 -8.71
C HIS A 626 -50.24 0.53 -10.10
N TYR A 627 -50.57 -0.77 -10.16
CA TYR A 627 -51.68 -1.34 -10.97
C TYR A 627 -52.28 -2.59 -10.25
N PRO A 628 -53.55 -2.96 -10.53
CA PRO A 628 -54.41 -3.73 -9.63
C PRO A 628 -54.31 -5.25 -9.78
N ALA A 629 -54.79 -5.95 -8.74
CA ALA A 629 -54.76 -7.40 -8.53
C ALA A 629 -55.42 -8.26 -9.63
N PRO A 630 -55.04 -9.55 -9.70
CA PRO A 630 -56.02 -10.56 -9.32
C PRO A 630 -55.48 -11.73 -8.45
N SER A 631 -56.29 -12.06 -7.44
CA SER A 631 -56.65 -13.36 -6.86
C SER A 631 -55.66 -14.55 -6.77
N SER A 632 -55.48 -14.97 -5.51
CA SER A 632 -55.52 -16.36 -4.97
C SER A 632 -54.46 -17.39 -5.35
N GLY A 633 -53.54 -17.67 -4.42
CA GLY A 633 -52.73 -18.90 -4.32
C GLY A 633 -51.75 -18.82 -3.15
N PRO A 634 -51.57 -19.87 -2.32
CA PRO A 634 -50.94 -19.76 -1.00
C PRO A 634 -49.40 -19.66 -1.10
N ARG A 635 -48.82 -18.70 -0.36
CA ARG A 635 -47.37 -18.61 -0.15
C ARG A 635 -46.88 -19.79 0.70
N PRO A 636 -45.80 -20.49 0.34
CA PRO A 636 -45.09 -21.31 1.29
C PRO A 636 -44.22 -20.43 2.19
N VAL A 637 -44.27 -20.76 3.47
CA VAL A 637 -43.41 -20.25 4.55
C VAL A 637 -42.01 -20.81 4.33
N TYR A 638 -41.02 -19.96 4.07
CA TYR A 638 -39.63 -20.36 4.21
C TYR A 638 -39.19 -20.17 5.66
N LYS A 639 -39.05 -21.31 6.34
CA LYS A 639 -38.29 -21.42 7.58
C LYS A 639 -36.83 -21.04 7.31
N THR A 640 -36.27 -20.33 8.27
CA THR A 640 -34.85 -20.11 8.56
C THR A 640 -33.92 -21.21 8.02
N LEU A 641 -33.05 -20.84 7.08
CA LEU A 641 -31.91 -21.61 6.59
C LEU A 641 -30.70 -20.65 6.49
N PRO A 642 -29.46 -21.13 6.66
CA PRO A 642 -28.28 -20.29 6.89
C PRO A 642 -27.89 -19.47 5.65
N ASP A 643 -27.43 -18.24 5.89
CA ASP A 643 -27.23 -17.15 4.91
C ASP A 643 -26.34 -17.46 3.69
N ASN A 644 -25.60 -18.56 3.70
CA ASN A 644 -24.65 -18.90 2.62
C ASN A 644 -25.26 -19.62 1.40
N LEU A 645 -26.51 -20.11 1.47
CA LEU A 645 -27.15 -20.77 0.33
C LEU A 645 -27.83 -19.79 -0.64
N LEU A 646 -28.41 -18.70 -0.12
CA LEU A 646 -29.12 -17.71 -0.93
C LEU A 646 -28.16 -16.84 -1.77
N PHE A 647 -26.98 -16.55 -1.21
CA PHE A 647 -25.96 -15.75 -1.89
C PHE A 647 -25.32 -16.51 -3.05
N ARG A 648 -25.12 -17.82 -2.88
CA ARG A 648 -24.57 -18.68 -3.92
C ARG A 648 -25.56 -18.81 -5.09
N GLU A 649 -26.84 -19.05 -4.83
CA GLU A 649 -27.86 -19.08 -5.91
C GLU A 649 -27.97 -17.73 -6.62
N PHE A 650 -27.92 -16.61 -5.88
CA PHE A 650 -27.89 -15.27 -6.48
C PHE A 650 -26.70 -15.05 -7.42
N ILE A 651 -25.49 -15.48 -7.03
CA ILE A 651 -24.30 -15.37 -7.88
C ILE A 651 -24.45 -16.24 -9.14
N TRP A 652 -24.95 -17.46 -9.00
CA TRP A 652 -25.14 -18.38 -10.13
C TRP A 652 -26.20 -17.88 -11.12
N ASP A 653 -27.29 -17.27 -10.63
CA ASP A 653 -28.31 -16.67 -11.50
C ASP A 653 -27.78 -15.43 -12.22
N ARG A 654 -26.99 -14.57 -11.55
CA ARG A 654 -26.36 -13.40 -12.20
C ARG A 654 -25.29 -13.78 -13.21
N LEU A 655 -24.50 -14.81 -12.93
CA LEU A 655 -23.52 -15.35 -13.88
C LEU A 655 -24.22 -15.87 -15.14
N LYS A 656 -25.33 -16.59 -14.95
CA LYS A 656 -26.12 -17.13 -16.06
C LYS A 656 -26.75 -16.01 -16.89
N GLU A 657 -27.32 -14.97 -16.26
CA GLU A 657 -27.86 -13.80 -16.95
C GLU A 657 -26.79 -13.05 -17.76
N ALA A 658 -25.58 -12.87 -17.20
CA ALA A 658 -24.47 -12.21 -17.89
C ALA A 658 -23.96 -13.01 -19.10
N ASP A 659 -23.97 -14.34 -19.03
CA ASP A 659 -23.56 -15.19 -20.15
C ASP A 659 -24.54 -15.12 -21.33
N VAL A 660 -25.84 -14.94 -21.08
CA VAL A 660 -26.88 -14.88 -22.14
C VAL A 660 -27.20 -13.46 -22.62
N ASP A 661 -26.61 -12.40 -22.04
CA ASP A 661 -26.85 -11.01 -22.44
C ASP A 661 -26.30 -10.73 -23.85
N PRO A 662 -27.17 -10.44 -24.85
CA PRO A 662 -26.77 -10.15 -26.23
C PRO A 662 -26.30 -8.71 -26.45
N SER A 663 -26.44 -7.83 -25.46
CA SER A 663 -26.00 -6.42 -25.49
C SER A 663 -24.63 -6.19 -24.83
N ALA A 664 -24.12 -7.19 -24.11
CA ALA A 664 -22.79 -7.16 -23.54
C ALA A 664 -21.73 -7.25 -24.66
N PRO A 665 -20.65 -6.43 -24.60
CA PRO A 665 -19.64 -6.38 -25.65
C PRO A 665 -19.00 -7.77 -25.87
N PRO A 666 -18.87 -8.23 -27.12
CA PRO A 666 -18.40 -9.58 -27.40
C PRO A 666 -16.88 -9.64 -27.31
N TYR A 667 -16.37 -10.26 -26.25
CA TYR A 667 -14.95 -10.60 -26.05
C TYR A 667 -14.02 -9.39 -25.99
N ASP A 668 -13.30 -9.24 -24.88
CA ASP A 668 -12.18 -8.31 -24.81
C ASP A 668 -11.19 -8.70 -25.92
N SER A 669 -11.14 -7.89 -26.98
CA SER A 669 -10.35 -8.21 -28.16
C SER A 669 -8.88 -8.04 -27.81
N LEU A 670 -8.17 -9.15 -27.63
CA LEU A 670 -6.70 -9.23 -27.53
C LEU A 670 -6.02 -8.84 -28.87
N GLN A 671 -6.34 -7.66 -29.40
CA GLN A 671 -5.79 -7.16 -30.66
C GLN A 671 -4.87 -5.93 -30.48
N THR A 672 -4.58 -5.54 -29.24
CA THR A 672 -3.77 -4.35 -28.90
C THR A 672 -2.53 -4.64 -28.06
N TYR A 673 -1.96 -5.85 -28.14
CA TYR A 673 -0.66 -6.18 -27.51
C TYR A 673 0.39 -6.70 -28.48
N ALA A 674 0.33 -6.29 -29.75
CA ALA A 674 1.34 -6.67 -30.75
C ALA A 674 2.14 -5.46 -31.24
N PHE A 675 2.56 -4.57 -30.35
CA PHE A 675 3.65 -3.63 -30.64
C PHE A 675 4.23 -2.97 -29.37
N GLU A 676 4.86 -3.76 -28.48
CA GLU A 676 5.86 -3.19 -27.57
C GLU A 676 7.22 -3.27 -28.26
N GLY A 677 7.76 -2.11 -28.59
CA GLY A 677 9.04 -1.97 -29.28
C GLY A 677 10.19 -2.56 -28.49
N SER A 678 11.06 -3.28 -29.19
CA SER A 678 12.39 -3.66 -28.73
C SER A 678 13.24 -2.41 -28.52
N GLY A 679 13.44 -1.97 -27.27
CA GLY A 679 14.23 -0.78 -26.98
C GLY A 679 14.53 -0.43 -25.53
N SER A 680 14.10 -1.22 -24.54
CA SER A 680 14.43 -0.95 -23.13
C SER A 680 15.61 -1.78 -22.69
N VAL A 681 16.72 -1.11 -22.36
CA VAL A 681 17.92 -1.72 -21.79
C VAL A 681 17.56 -2.22 -20.39
N ALA A 682 17.75 -3.51 -20.14
CA ALA A 682 17.44 -4.14 -18.87
C ALA A 682 18.51 -3.80 -17.82
N GLU A 683 18.15 -2.98 -16.84
CA GLU A 683 18.80 -3.02 -15.53
C GLU A 683 17.75 -3.25 -14.44
N SER A 684 17.83 -4.47 -13.90
CA SER A 684 17.40 -4.95 -12.58
C SER A 684 15.99 -4.64 -12.09
N LEU A 685 15.08 -5.59 -12.31
CA LEU A 685 14.06 -5.94 -11.31
C LEU A 685 14.39 -7.32 -10.76
N SER A 686 15.44 -7.36 -9.93
CA SER A 686 15.72 -8.48 -9.04
C SER A 686 15.02 -8.22 -7.71
N SER A 687 13.74 -8.55 -7.59
CA SER A 687 13.06 -8.70 -6.29
C SER A 687 11.64 -9.24 -6.42
N LEU A 688 11.51 -10.45 -6.96
CA LEU A 688 10.54 -11.42 -6.43
C LEU A 688 11.19 -12.80 -6.56
N GLU A 689 11.86 -13.24 -5.50
CA GLU A 689 12.03 -14.67 -5.26
C GLU A 689 10.62 -15.27 -5.11
N SER A 690 10.06 -15.75 -6.21
CA SER A 690 9.10 -16.85 -6.17
C SER A 690 9.87 -18.11 -6.54
N LEU A 691 10.21 -18.87 -5.50
CA LEU A 691 10.61 -20.26 -5.61
C LEU A 691 9.46 -21.06 -6.23
N SER A 692 9.44 -21.20 -7.56
CA SER A 692 8.95 -22.41 -8.22
C SER A 692 9.40 -22.42 -9.67
N THR A 693 10.23 -23.39 -10.00
CA THR A 693 10.61 -23.75 -11.37
C THR A 693 9.37 -24.00 -12.22
N ASP A 694 9.34 -23.38 -13.41
CA ASP A 694 8.38 -23.63 -14.48
C ASP A 694 8.29 -25.12 -14.83
N SER A 695 7.09 -25.71 -14.62
CA SER A 695 6.51 -26.79 -15.44
C SER A 695 5.13 -27.28 -14.97
N GLU A 696 4.53 -26.76 -13.89
CA GLU A 696 3.22 -27.26 -13.40
C GLU A 696 2.22 -26.15 -12.98
N GLN A 697 2.09 -25.07 -13.75
CA GLN A 697 0.89 -24.22 -13.60
C GLN A 697 -0.27 -24.85 -14.40
N ASN A 698 -1.15 -25.56 -13.69
CA ASN A 698 -2.34 -26.16 -14.28
C ASN A 698 -3.42 -25.08 -14.51
N TYR A 699 -3.71 -24.77 -15.78
CA TYR A 699 -4.73 -23.80 -16.22
C TYR A 699 -6.07 -24.43 -16.60
N ASP A 700 -6.29 -25.73 -16.30
CA ASP A 700 -7.52 -26.46 -16.63
C ASP A 700 -8.77 -25.82 -16.01
N TYR A 701 -8.61 -25.10 -14.89
CA TYR A 701 -9.70 -24.39 -14.23
C TYR A 701 -10.32 -23.29 -15.11
N LEU A 702 -9.60 -22.74 -16.10
CA LEU A 702 -10.14 -21.74 -17.03
C LEU A 702 -11.30 -22.29 -17.87
N SER A 703 -11.33 -23.61 -18.10
CA SER A 703 -12.45 -24.27 -18.80
C SER A 703 -13.76 -24.25 -17.99
N SER A 704 -13.67 -24.10 -16.67
CA SER A 704 -14.83 -24.07 -15.77
C SER A 704 -15.50 -22.69 -15.69
N TRP A 705 -14.89 -21.65 -16.25
CA TRP A 705 -15.36 -20.26 -16.15
C TRP A 705 -16.44 -19.90 -17.19
N GLY A 706 -16.87 -20.87 -17.99
CA GLY A 706 -17.97 -20.71 -18.93
C GLY A 706 -17.55 -20.44 -20.38
N PRO A 707 -18.51 -20.43 -21.32
CA PRO A 707 -18.23 -20.43 -22.76
C PRO A 707 -17.53 -19.16 -23.26
N ARG A 708 -17.56 -18.06 -22.50
CA ARG A 708 -16.88 -16.80 -22.85
C ARG A 708 -15.36 -16.85 -22.66
N PHE A 709 -14.86 -17.67 -21.73
CA PHE A 709 -13.41 -17.84 -21.48
C PHE A 709 -12.79 -18.98 -22.28
N LYS A 710 -13.57 -19.65 -23.12
CA LYS A 710 -13.14 -20.79 -23.92
C LYS A 710 -11.91 -20.51 -24.79
N LYS A 711 -11.82 -19.32 -25.41
CA LYS A 711 -10.62 -18.94 -26.19
C LYS A 711 -9.35 -18.82 -25.36
N LEU A 712 -9.47 -18.37 -24.11
CA LEU A 712 -8.34 -18.27 -23.17
C LEU A 712 -7.94 -19.68 -22.70
N ALA A 713 -8.93 -20.51 -22.36
CA ALA A 713 -8.72 -21.91 -22.01
C ALA A 713 -8.07 -22.69 -23.17
N ASP A 714 -8.47 -22.44 -24.43
CA ASP A 714 -7.86 -23.07 -25.60
C ASP A 714 -6.40 -22.62 -25.83
N LEU A 715 -6.03 -21.40 -25.42
CA LEU A 715 -4.69 -20.84 -25.60
C LEU A 715 -3.70 -21.40 -24.57
N TYR A 716 -4.13 -21.54 -23.31
CA TYR A 716 -3.28 -21.99 -22.20
C TYR A 716 -3.42 -23.47 -21.87
N GLY A 717 -4.50 -24.13 -22.31
CA GLY A 717 -4.79 -25.54 -22.03
C GLY A 717 -4.14 -26.55 -22.97
N ASN A 718 -3.31 -26.12 -23.94
CA ASN A 718 -2.77 -26.99 -25.00
C ASN A 718 -1.23 -27.01 -25.04
N ILE A 719 -0.57 -27.14 -23.88
CA ILE A 719 0.90 -27.23 -23.82
C ILE A 719 1.44 -28.67 -24.03
N GLU A 720 0.60 -29.72 -24.02
CA GLU A 720 1.10 -31.10 -24.17
C GLU A 720 1.03 -31.72 -25.59
N ALA A 721 0.79 -30.96 -26.66
CA ALA A 721 0.72 -31.55 -27.99
C ALA A 721 1.31 -30.67 -29.11
N ASN A 722 2.63 -30.48 -29.10
CA ASN A 722 3.42 -30.30 -30.34
C ASN A 722 4.93 -30.36 -30.07
N GLY A 723 5.44 -31.54 -29.72
CA GLY A 723 6.83 -31.87 -29.99
C GLY A 723 6.93 -32.51 -31.37
N PHE A 724 7.09 -31.73 -32.45
CA PHE A 724 7.64 -32.21 -33.73
C PHE A 724 7.93 -31.03 -34.71
N PHE A 725 9.18 -31.00 -35.20
CA PHE A 725 9.78 -30.28 -36.33
C PHE A 725 10.58 -28.98 -36.09
N SER A 726 11.91 -29.19 -36.27
CA SER A 726 13.07 -28.33 -36.61
C SER A 726 13.32 -27.02 -35.87
#